data_AF-A0A7M7N1I8-F1
#
_entry.id   AF-A0A7M7N1I8-F1
#
_cell.length_a   1.000
_cell.length_b   1.000
_cell.length_c   1.000
_cell.angle_alpha   90.00
_cell.angle_beta   90.00
_cell.angle_gamma   90.00
#
_symmetry.space_group_name_H-M   'P 1'
#
loop_
_entity.id
_entity.type
_entity.pdbx_description
1 polymer ?
#
loop_
_entity_poly.entity_id
_entity_poly.type
_entity_poly.pdbx_seq_one_letter_code
_entity_poly.pdbx_strand_id
1 'polypeptide(L)'
;MEITKEQANKFKFNWLLRFDPSTIMEGYLPAIKVPKSVGDIKFCQLRLTDGSGLEFSFNIKPIPGKATKIKCQSKKSVKVKLGEILDGDIVVHVTDAYGNTIHELPHGSLSNLSVKADDLDIKVLQKTLLPNVGFCLQNIKFDGSTLGVREIVVEYNTLTDKIKLEVLPGRPAKLNVMGWGQNETLIAYDGVQISNPLDFQVCDESGNLISDVNATISLQYDKTLKVSSIVPLTAKPDSKGQVTFGKLTLSGPCGKYMLQAKMSMEWSSLLSSDLAVELKPDPKKAHKLQVDYREGCVYIAGDLSPDFDISLIAADESTMTKIPQEKISMSLWESTTNDQHSGPPPQRAQITGMDKPSEEDREGHFYCRKRKLPPKARMHWIMFQASLDQQMLYSEPIGFDIQPGPPVKLIPEIAPPTPIVCNTPQAHSRTLSEALRLQLVDDFGNVTGKDLTDNIEVHVKGNNGAELPKLQGNKNAKKLQRMSQLSKERDTLTASIKASKELFEGIQQRLQMSKKSAEDAAKNELELREKLRQLGVRDAHIATRKEVQELMTSTNETIEELRNKPRRICRIKRYETRDGEILGKVAHLVEVEDENVAYVLSWHMASDIDCVLTTTLAKANEVFENTNMRQQVLPIESIYKNGLTEWDKPLPHTRVPMNHGQTPSGNPVYARHLLRFTGHEENCKIAFRLLLQDNILLDTLDDARAYRQSIVKHMHCPTLLTRDGNCIRGSGKFGGFRNRCPKDLQGCVFGEPPPKQLQSLEKQMVILEQIMHAIESREQAEVEYKDQEVALRSDNMVTKQRNCQEDEEQLALINQKLKLAVASSKDRSSIPISITSSNSSGQSTSRGTMRRSAPSVPGAPQTKRRKP
;
A
#
# COMPACT_ATOMS: atom_id res chain seq x y z
N MET A 1 100.65 -45.26 -42.48
CA MET A 1 100.33 -44.81 -43.84
C MET A 1 100.06 -43.33 -43.72
N GLU A 2 101.01 -42.49 -44.12
CA GLU A 2 100.92 -41.04 -43.92
C GLU A 2 100.13 -40.41 -45.06
N ILE A 3 99.21 -39.48 -44.74
CA ILE A 3 98.41 -38.77 -45.74
C ILE A 3 99.27 -37.64 -46.32
N THR A 4 99.49 -37.65 -47.63
CA THR A 4 100.30 -36.60 -48.28
C THR A 4 99.54 -35.27 -48.36
N LYS A 5 100.27 -34.16 -48.48
CA LYS A 5 99.67 -32.82 -48.63
C LYS A 5 98.74 -32.72 -49.84
N GLU A 6 99.02 -33.47 -50.91
CA GLU A 6 98.15 -33.56 -52.09
C GLU A 6 96.86 -34.35 -51.83
N GLN A 7 96.90 -35.39 -51.01
CA GLN A 7 95.71 -36.13 -50.58
C GLN A 7 94.87 -35.30 -49.60
N ALA A 8 95.51 -34.64 -48.63
CA ALA A 8 94.86 -33.78 -47.64
C ALA A 8 94.03 -32.64 -48.29
N ASN A 9 94.50 -32.05 -49.39
CA ASN A 9 93.78 -31.01 -50.13
C ASN A 9 92.50 -31.47 -50.86
N LYS A 10 92.33 -32.79 -51.06
CA LYS A 10 91.16 -33.37 -51.75
C LYS A 10 89.96 -33.59 -50.83
N PHE A 11 90.13 -33.47 -49.51
CA PHE A 11 89.00 -33.51 -48.58
C PHE A 11 88.16 -32.23 -48.69
N LYS A 12 86.83 -32.36 -48.63
CA LYS A 12 85.85 -31.26 -48.60
C LYS A 12 84.86 -31.48 -47.47
N PHE A 13 84.59 -30.41 -46.72
CA PHE A 13 83.73 -30.40 -45.54
C PHE A 13 82.55 -29.46 -45.75
N ASN A 14 81.31 -29.90 -45.51
CA ASN A 14 80.15 -29.01 -45.62
C ASN A 14 80.09 -27.94 -44.51
N TRP A 15 80.73 -28.19 -43.36
CA TRP A 15 80.75 -27.27 -42.22
C TRP A 15 81.89 -26.25 -42.23
N LEU A 16 82.82 -26.34 -43.18
CA LEU A 16 84.03 -25.51 -43.21
C LEU A 16 84.56 -25.32 -44.65
N LEU A 17 84.42 -24.10 -45.17
CA LEU A 17 84.77 -23.73 -46.55
C LEU A 17 86.29 -23.75 -46.84
N ARG A 18 87.13 -23.55 -45.83
CA ARG A 18 88.60 -23.57 -45.90
C ARG A 18 89.18 -24.14 -44.61
N PHE A 19 90.11 -25.08 -44.71
CA PHE A 19 90.78 -25.72 -43.58
C PHE A 19 92.29 -25.78 -43.85
N ASP A 20 93.10 -25.96 -42.81
CA ASP A 20 94.53 -26.21 -42.95
C ASP A 20 94.77 -27.70 -43.24
N PRO A 21 95.32 -28.07 -44.42
CA PRO A 21 95.58 -29.47 -44.77
C PRO A 21 96.51 -30.20 -43.79
N SER A 22 97.35 -29.46 -43.04
CA SER A 22 98.30 -30.00 -42.07
C SER A 22 97.59 -30.85 -41.00
N THR A 23 96.41 -30.42 -40.56
CA THR A 23 95.58 -31.15 -39.57
C THR A 23 95.13 -32.53 -40.04
N ILE A 24 94.85 -32.68 -41.34
CA ILE A 24 94.48 -33.96 -41.96
C ILE A 24 95.71 -34.86 -42.13
N MET A 25 96.89 -34.28 -42.40
CA MET A 25 98.15 -35.03 -42.46
C MET A 25 98.52 -35.65 -41.10
N GLU A 26 98.19 -34.95 -40.01
CA GLU A 26 98.30 -35.44 -38.62
C GLU A 26 97.19 -36.43 -38.22
N GLY A 27 96.21 -36.69 -39.09
CA GLY A 27 95.12 -37.65 -38.87
C GLY A 27 93.85 -37.09 -38.19
N TYR A 28 93.75 -35.77 -38.00
CA TYR A 28 92.61 -35.13 -37.32
C TYR A 28 91.65 -34.43 -38.29
N LEU A 29 90.34 -34.50 -38.01
CA LEU A 29 89.34 -33.75 -38.76
C LEU A 29 89.23 -32.29 -38.26
N PRO A 30 88.84 -31.32 -39.11
CA PRO A 30 88.78 -29.92 -38.71
C PRO A 30 87.68 -29.67 -37.68
N ALA A 31 87.98 -28.82 -36.69
CA ALA A 31 87.10 -28.54 -35.56
C ALA A 31 85.67 -28.13 -35.98
N ILE A 32 84.67 -28.79 -35.40
CA ILE A 32 83.26 -28.55 -35.69
C ILE A 32 82.67 -27.66 -34.61
N LYS A 33 82.18 -26.47 -34.99
CA LYS A 33 81.38 -25.64 -34.09
C LYS A 33 80.05 -26.34 -33.79
N VAL A 34 79.94 -26.91 -32.60
CA VAL A 34 78.75 -27.59 -32.07
C VAL A 34 77.63 -26.56 -31.82
N PRO A 35 76.37 -26.85 -32.19
CA PRO A 35 75.24 -25.97 -31.86
C PRO A 35 75.01 -25.84 -30.36
N LYS A 36 74.50 -24.67 -29.92
CA LYS A 36 74.20 -24.38 -28.51
C LYS A 36 72.77 -24.75 -28.09
N SER A 37 71.90 -25.04 -29.05
CA SER A 37 70.50 -25.41 -28.84
C SER A 37 70.30 -26.89 -29.15
N VAL A 38 69.62 -27.62 -28.27
CA VAL A 38 69.29 -29.05 -28.45
C VAL A 38 68.37 -29.30 -29.65
N GLY A 39 67.60 -28.28 -30.07
CA GLY A 39 66.77 -28.35 -31.29
C GLY A 39 67.54 -28.15 -32.60
N ASP A 40 68.80 -27.70 -32.56
CA ASP A 40 69.61 -27.41 -33.74
C ASP A 40 70.52 -28.61 -34.07
N ILE A 41 70.03 -29.50 -34.94
CA ILE A 41 70.74 -30.70 -35.37
C ILE A 41 71.65 -30.35 -36.55
N LYS A 42 72.96 -30.50 -36.37
CA LYS A 42 73.94 -30.14 -37.40
C LYS A 42 74.37 -31.36 -38.22
N PHE A 43 73.95 -31.39 -39.48
CA PHE A 43 74.41 -32.37 -40.46
C PHE A 43 75.83 -32.07 -40.94
N CYS A 44 76.75 -33.00 -40.69
CA CYS A 44 78.16 -32.91 -41.03
C CYS A 44 78.51 -33.94 -42.12
N GLN A 45 79.12 -33.48 -43.21
CA GLN A 45 79.41 -34.30 -44.39
C GLN A 45 80.82 -34.02 -44.89
N LEU A 46 81.55 -35.11 -45.13
CA LEU A 46 82.91 -35.16 -45.66
C LEU A 46 82.91 -35.91 -46.99
N ARG A 47 83.57 -35.34 -48.00
CA ARG A 47 83.75 -35.97 -49.33
C ARG A 47 85.19 -35.85 -49.81
N LEU A 48 85.66 -36.84 -50.55
CA LEU A 48 86.98 -36.85 -51.16
C LEU A 48 86.88 -36.59 -52.68
N THR A 49 87.55 -35.54 -53.17
CA THR A 49 87.50 -35.12 -54.59
C THR A 49 88.67 -35.70 -55.39
N ASP A 50 88.99 -36.97 -55.17
CA ASP A 50 90.08 -37.71 -55.83
C ASP A 50 89.59 -38.68 -56.93
N GLY A 51 88.27 -38.79 -57.11
CA GLY A 51 87.63 -39.73 -58.03
C GLY A 51 87.19 -41.05 -57.39
N SER A 52 87.51 -41.30 -56.12
CA SER A 52 87.13 -42.54 -55.41
C SER A 52 85.63 -42.66 -55.08
N GLY A 53 84.91 -41.53 -55.07
CA GLY A 53 83.51 -41.48 -54.64
C GLY A 53 83.32 -41.62 -53.12
N LEU A 54 84.40 -41.60 -52.32
CA LEU A 54 84.32 -41.76 -50.87
C LEU A 54 83.64 -40.56 -50.20
N GLU A 55 82.54 -40.86 -49.50
CA GLU A 55 81.69 -39.93 -48.77
C GLU A 55 81.33 -40.49 -47.40
N PHE A 56 81.40 -39.65 -46.37
CA PHE A 56 80.98 -39.99 -45.01
C PHE A 56 80.15 -38.84 -44.44
N SER A 57 79.05 -39.16 -43.73
CA SER A 57 78.21 -38.16 -43.09
C SER A 57 77.65 -38.62 -41.75
N PHE A 58 77.40 -37.66 -40.87
CA PHE A 58 76.90 -37.88 -39.52
C PHE A 58 76.15 -36.64 -39.02
N ASN A 59 75.31 -36.83 -38.01
CA ASN A 59 74.57 -35.74 -37.37
C ASN A 59 75.11 -35.48 -35.97
N ILE A 60 75.41 -34.22 -35.66
CA ILE A 60 75.69 -33.79 -34.29
C ILE A 60 74.36 -33.32 -33.68
N LYS A 61 73.89 -34.05 -32.68
CA LYS A 61 72.76 -33.67 -31.83
C LYS A 61 73.31 -33.19 -30.48
N PRO A 62 73.19 -31.91 -30.12
CA PRO A 62 73.53 -31.46 -28.77
C PRO A 62 72.60 -32.11 -27.74
N ILE A 63 73.13 -32.41 -26.57
CA ILE A 63 72.34 -32.82 -25.40
C ILE A 63 72.34 -31.68 -24.37
N PRO A 64 71.30 -31.54 -23.51
CA PRO A 64 71.26 -30.50 -22.49
C PRO A 64 72.49 -30.56 -21.58
N GLY A 65 73.03 -29.39 -21.23
CA GLY A 65 74.12 -29.28 -20.26
C GLY A 65 73.66 -29.50 -18.81
N LYS A 66 74.57 -29.27 -17.86
CA LYS A 66 74.23 -29.24 -16.42
C LYS A 66 73.21 -28.12 -16.13
N ALA A 67 72.32 -28.34 -15.18
CA ALA A 67 71.39 -27.33 -14.69
C ALA A 67 72.15 -26.10 -14.16
N THR A 68 71.80 -24.90 -14.64
CA THR A 68 72.37 -23.64 -14.16
C THR A 68 71.33 -22.57 -13.87
N LYS A 69 70.10 -22.74 -14.35
CA LYS A 69 68.99 -21.79 -14.17
C LYS A 69 67.68 -22.55 -13.95
N ILE A 70 66.82 -22.00 -13.11
CA ILE A 70 65.41 -22.36 -13.06
C ILE A 70 64.57 -21.15 -13.48
N LYS A 71 63.38 -21.38 -14.03
CA LYS A 71 62.45 -20.31 -14.42
C LYS A 71 61.01 -20.71 -14.11
N CYS A 72 60.34 -19.92 -13.28
CA CYS A 72 58.96 -20.09 -12.89
C CYS A 72 58.03 -19.37 -13.89
N GLN A 73 57.00 -20.07 -14.36
CA GLN A 73 56.01 -19.50 -15.27
C GLN A 73 54.62 -20.06 -14.98
N SER A 74 53.67 -19.19 -14.66
CA SER A 74 52.25 -19.50 -14.78
C SER A 74 51.81 -19.30 -16.23
N LYS A 75 50.94 -20.19 -16.72
CA LYS A 75 50.36 -20.11 -18.08
C LYS A 75 48.90 -19.64 -18.11
N LYS A 76 48.20 -19.64 -16.97
CA LYS A 76 46.74 -19.44 -16.92
C LYS A 76 46.35 -18.17 -16.15
N SER A 77 46.76 -18.06 -14.88
CA SER A 77 46.50 -16.87 -14.05
C SER A 77 47.74 -16.45 -13.25
N VAL A 78 47.88 -15.14 -13.02
CA VAL A 78 48.77 -14.57 -12.00
C VAL A 78 48.00 -13.93 -10.85
N LYS A 79 46.67 -14.09 -10.80
CA LYS A 79 45.79 -13.58 -9.75
C LYS A 79 45.14 -14.75 -8.99
N VAL A 80 45.05 -14.61 -7.67
CA VAL A 80 44.46 -15.61 -6.75
C VAL A 80 43.60 -14.89 -5.71
N LYS A 81 42.42 -15.44 -5.37
CA LYS A 81 41.58 -14.88 -4.29
C LYS A 81 41.97 -15.51 -2.95
N LEU A 82 41.90 -14.75 -1.87
CA LEU A 82 42.14 -15.27 -0.51
C LEU A 82 41.25 -16.49 -0.21
N GLY A 83 41.86 -17.52 0.38
CA GLY A 83 41.22 -18.81 0.67
C GLY A 83 40.96 -19.72 -0.54
N GLU A 84 41.17 -19.24 -1.78
CA GLU A 84 41.03 -20.04 -3.00
C GLU A 84 42.38 -20.55 -3.53
N ILE A 85 42.32 -21.59 -4.36
CA ILE A 85 43.48 -22.10 -5.11
C ILE A 85 43.65 -21.26 -6.38
N LEU A 86 44.90 -20.91 -6.71
CA LEU A 86 45.28 -20.26 -7.97
C LEU A 86 44.73 -21.03 -9.17
N ASP A 87 44.05 -20.32 -10.09
CA ASP A 87 43.54 -20.94 -11.30
C ASP A 87 44.68 -21.26 -12.29
N GLY A 88 45.26 -22.45 -12.14
CA GLY A 88 46.35 -23.00 -12.94
C GLY A 88 47.66 -23.15 -12.17
N ASP A 89 48.53 -23.99 -12.71
CA ASP A 89 49.77 -24.38 -12.05
C ASP A 89 50.96 -23.46 -12.42
N ILE A 90 51.92 -23.35 -11.50
CA ILE A 90 53.22 -22.72 -11.79
C ILE A 90 54.19 -23.81 -12.24
N VAL A 91 54.65 -23.71 -13.50
CA VAL A 91 55.64 -24.61 -14.07
C VAL A 91 57.03 -24.04 -13.81
N VAL A 92 57.92 -24.85 -13.23
CA VAL A 92 59.31 -24.52 -12.93
C VAL A 92 60.20 -25.23 -13.94
N HIS A 93 60.62 -24.51 -14.98
CA HIS A 93 61.50 -25.01 -16.02
C HIS A 93 62.94 -25.09 -15.51
N VAL A 94 63.61 -26.23 -15.68
CA VAL A 94 65.04 -26.39 -15.34
C VAL A 94 65.87 -26.36 -16.61
N THR A 95 66.82 -25.43 -16.70
CA THR A 95 67.59 -25.18 -17.92
C THR A 95 69.11 -25.11 -17.71
N ASP A 96 69.84 -25.43 -18.79
CA ASP A 96 71.29 -25.25 -18.87
C ASP A 96 71.69 -23.78 -19.13
N ALA A 97 73.01 -23.53 -19.26
CA ALA A 97 73.54 -22.18 -19.45
C ALA A 97 73.09 -21.50 -20.76
N TYR A 98 72.64 -22.29 -21.74
CA TYR A 98 72.18 -21.85 -23.07
C TYR A 98 70.64 -21.82 -23.20
N GLY A 99 69.91 -22.22 -22.15
CA GLY A 99 68.45 -22.19 -22.11
C GLY A 99 67.78 -23.49 -22.57
N ASN A 100 68.53 -24.59 -22.73
CA ASN A 100 67.96 -25.88 -23.09
C ASN A 100 67.29 -26.52 -21.87
N THR A 101 66.06 -27.02 -22.04
CA THR A 101 65.33 -27.78 -21.01
C THR A 101 66.02 -29.11 -20.73
N ILE A 102 66.16 -29.46 -19.46
CA ILE A 102 66.72 -30.75 -19.05
C ILE A 102 65.62 -31.81 -19.07
N HIS A 103 65.81 -32.83 -19.92
CA HIS A 103 64.76 -33.81 -20.23
C HIS A 103 64.53 -34.83 -19.10
N GLU A 104 65.60 -35.26 -18.45
CA GLU A 104 65.57 -36.26 -17.37
C GLU A 104 66.11 -35.64 -16.07
N LEU A 105 65.21 -35.49 -15.08
CA LEU A 105 65.57 -35.12 -13.72
C LEU A 105 65.61 -36.40 -12.85
N PRO A 106 66.60 -36.57 -11.96
CA PRO A 106 66.68 -37.73 -11.06
C PRO A 106 65.38 -37.98 -10.29
N HIS A 107 65.03 -39.24 -10.05
CA HIS A 107 63.77 -39.62 -9.36
C HIS A 107 63.61 -39.00 -7.95
N GLY A 108 64.71 -38.63 -7.28
CA GLY A 108 64.70 -37.93 -6.00
C GLY A 108 64.56 -36.40 -6.06
N SER A 109 64.51 -35.77 -7.24
CA SER A 109 64.68 -34.31 -7.39
C SER A 109 63.67 -33.45 -6.61
N LEU A 110 62.49 -33.99 -6.29
CA LEU A 110 61.46 -33.28 -5.53
C LEU A 110 61.87 -32.99 -4.08
N SER A 111 62.77 -33.76 -3.45
CA SER A 111 63.24 -33.48 -2.09
C SER A 111 64.03 -32.18 -1.97
N ASN A 112 64.64 -31.74 -3.08
CA ASN A 112 65.52 -30.59 -3.12
C ASN A 112 64.81 -29.33 -3.63
N LEU A 113 63.47 -29.39 -3.79
CA LEU A 113 62.62 -28.28 -4.24
C LEU A 113 61.94 -27.57 -3.05
N SER A 114 62.45 -26.40 -2.72
CA SER A 114 61.97 -25.47 -1.69
C SER A 114 61.05 -24.41 -2.33
N VAL A 115 59.95 -24.06 -1.64
CA VAL A 115 59.00 -23.02 -2.07
C VAL A 115 58.61 -22.22 -0.84
N LYS A 116 58.77 -20.89 -0.90
CA LYS A 116 58.57 -19.97 0.23
C LYS A 116 57.83 -18.72 -0.27
N ALA A 117 56.79 -18.29 0.44
CA ALA A 117 56.13 -17.02 0.25
C ALA A 117 55.37 -16.65 1.54
N ASP A 118 55.12 -15.37 1.76
CA ASP A 118 54.32 -14.90 2.89
C ASP A 118 52.85 -15.35 2.72
N ASP A 119 52.20 -15.72 3.83
CA ASP A 119 50.80 -16.18 3.91
C ASP A 119 50.42 -17.41 3.04
N LEU A 120 51.39 -18.13 2.48
CA LEU A 120 51.18 -19.32 1.63
C LEU A 120 50.83 -20.58 2.45
N ASP A 121 49.76 -21.27 2.06
CA ASP A 121 49.36 -22.54 2.67
C ASP A 121 50.23 -23.71 2.16
N ILE A 122 51.37 -23.90 2.83
CA ILE A 122 52.33 -24.99 2.55
C ILE A 122 51.70 -26.39 2.74
N LYS A 123 50.60 -26.53 3.51
CA LYS A 123 49.96 -27.84 3.75
C LYS A 123 49.17 -28.32 2.53
N VAL A 124 48.62 -27.39 1.75
CA VAL A 124 47.80 -27.66 0.57
C VAL A 124 48.63 -27.68 -0.71
N LEU A 125 49.76 -26.95 -0.75
CA LEU A 125 50.71 -26.92 -1.86
C LEU A 125 51.20 -28.33 -2.26
N GLN A 126 50.98 -28.70 -3.53
CA GLN A 126 51.48 -29.95 -4.11
C GLN A 126 52.63 -29.69 -5.08
N LYS A 127 53.64 -30.56 -5.04
CA LYS A 127 54.85 -30.52 -5.89
C LYS A 127 54.91 -31.79 -6.73
N THR A 128 54.86 -31.67 -8.05
CA THR A 128 54.94 -32.81 -8.96
C THR A 128 56.07 -32.65 -9.97
N LEU A 129 56.62 -33.76 -10.47
CA LEU A 129 57.69 -33.77 -11.47
C LEU A 129 57.06 -33.89 -12.86
N LEU A 130 57.41 -32.98 -13.78
CA LEU A 130 56.92 -33.00 -15.16
C LEU A 130 57.98 -33.62 -16.09
N PRO A 131 57.66 -34.71 -16.81
CA PRO A 131 58.60 -35.32 -17.74
C PRO A 131 58.97 -34.32 -18.84
N ASN A 132 60.26 -34.25 -19.17
CA ASN A 132 60.80 -33.36 -20.21
C ASN A 132 60.64 -31.84 -19.98
N VAL A 133 60.27 -31.39 -18.76
CA VAL A 133 59.99 -29.96 -18.49
C VAL A 133 60.65 -29.44 -17.21
N GLY A 134 60.52 -30.15 -16.08
CA GLY A 134 60.94 -29.64 -14.78
C GLY A 134 59.95 -30.02 -13.67
N PHE A 135 59.50 -29.04 -12.88
CA PHE A 135 58.53 -29.25 -11.80
C PHE A 135 57.21 -28.52 -12.05
N CYS A 136 56.15 -28.97 -11.39
CA CYS A 136 54.86 -28.30 -11.30
C CYS A 136 54.55 -27.98 -9.84
N LEU A 137 54.08 -26.77 -9.57
CA LEU A 137 53.54 -26.36 -8.29
C LEU A 137 52.04 -26.16 -8.45
N GLN A 138 51.26 -26.99 -7.74
CA GLN A 138 49.81 -27.09 -7.83
C GLN A 138 49.18 -26.75 -6.47
N ASN A 139 47.90 -26.40 -6.46
CA ASN A 139 47.15 -26.03 -5.25
C ASN A 139 47.76 -24.85 -4.44
N ILE A 140 48.24 -23.82 -5.15
CA ILE A 140 48.79 -22.61 -4.53
C ILE A 140 47.65 -21.79 -3.94
N LYS A 141 47.63 -21.62 -2.61
CA LYS A 141 46.56 -20.96 -1.84
C LYS A 141 47.16 -20.06 -0.76
N PHE A 142 46.51 -18.93 -0.49
CA PHE A 142 46.94 -17.96 0.53
C PHE A 142 45.83 -17.78 1.58
N ASP A 143 46.20 -17.87 2.86
CA ASP A 143 45.28 -17.88 4.02
C ASP A 143 45.47 -16.68 4.97
N GLY A 144 46.31 -15.72 4.60
CA GLY A 144 46.51 -14.49 5.35
C GLY A 144 45.34 -13.51 5.22
N SER A 145 45.39 -12.41 5.97
CA SER A 145 44.43 -11.31 5.87
C SER A 145 44.84 -10.23 4.87
N THR A 146 46.08 -10.27 4.38
CA THR A 146 46.71 -9.16 3.65
C THR A 146 46.57 -9.30 2.12
N LEU A 147 46.27 -8.20 1.43
CA LEU A 147 46.08 -8.16 -0.03
C LEU A 147 47.31 -7.72 -0.83
N GLY A 148 47.23 -7.81 -2.16
CA GLY A 148 48.19 -7.24 -3.10
C GLY A 148 49.24 -8.24 -3.59
N VAL A 149 50.35 -7.74 -4.14
CA VAL A 149 51.36 -8.60 -4.77
C VAL A 149 52.11 -9.42 -3.72
N ARG A 150 52.18 -10.75 -3.92
CA ARG A 150 53.03 -11.69 -3.18
C ARG A 150 54.09 -12.27 -4.10
N GLU A 151 55.30 -12.43 -3.58
CA GLU A 151 56.42 -13.01 -4.32
C GLU A 151 56.68 -14.43 -3.82
N ILE A 152 56.46 -15.42 -4.69
CA ILE A 152 56.82 -16.82 -4.42
C ILE A 152 58.28 -17.02 -4.85
N VAL A 153 59.10 -17.40 -3.88
CA VAL A 153 60.49 -17.80 -4.07
C VAL A 153 60.54 -19.32 -4.23
N VAL A 154 61.05 -19.78 -5.37
CA VAL A 154 61.27 -21.21 -5.65
C VAL A 154 62.77 -21.47 -5.71
N GLU A 155 63.21 -22.54 -5.05
CA GLU A 155 64.61 -22.87 -4.84
C GLU A 155 64.82 -24.36 -5.14
N TYR A 156 65.77 -24.69 -6.01
CA TYR A 156 66.13 -26.06 -6.37
C TYR A 156 67.66 -26.25 -6.30
N ASN A 157 68.12 -27.05 -5.34
CA ASN A 157 69.52 -27.15 -4.94
C ASN A 157 70.11 -25.78 -4.56
N THR A 158 70.85 -25.14 -5.47
CA THR A 158 71.45 -23.79 -5.31
C THR A 158 70.87 -22.77 -6.29
N LEU A 159 69.87 -23.17 -7.09
CA LEU A 159 69.22 -22.33 -8.10
C LEU A 159 67.95 -21.71 -7.50
N THR A 160 67.74 -20.41 -7.69
CA THR A 160 66.57 -19.69 -7.17
C THR A 160 65.91 -18.86 -8.27
N ASP A 161 64.60 -18.82 -8.30
CA ASP A 161 63.81 -17.90 -9.12
C ASP A 161 62.55 -17.43 -8.38
N LYS A 162 61.93 -16.35 -8.87
CA LYS A 162 60.87 -15.60 -8.20
C LYS A 162 59.72 -15.29 -9.14
N ILE A 163 58.49 -15.57 -8.70
CA ILE A 163 57.27 -15.25 -9.45
C ILE A 163 56.31 -14.43 -8.58
N LYS A 164 55.74 -13.38 -9.17
CA LYS A 164 54.81 -12.47 -8.50
C LYS A 164 53.37 -12.84 -8.84
N LEU A 165 52.55 -13.03 -7.81
CA LEU A 165 51.11 -13.23 -7.90
C LEU A 165 50.39 -12.05 -7.24
N GLU A 166 49.20 -11.72 -7.71
CA GLU A 166 48.32 -10.69 -7.14
C GLU A 166 47.24 -11.37 -6.29
N VAL A 167 47.29 -11.16 -4.97
CA VAL A 167 46.28 -11.65 -4.02
C VAL A 167 45.12 -10.67 -3.96
N LEU A 168 43.95 -11.15 -4.37
CA LEU A 168 42.69 -10.44 -4.41
C LEU A 168 41.82 -10.79 -3.18
N PRO A 169 40.82 -9.95 -2.84
CA PRO A 169 39.83 -10.24 -1.82
C PRO A 169 39.18 -11.62 -1.99
N GLY A 170 38.81 -12.24 -0.86
CA GLY A 170 38.16 -13.54 -0.84
C GLY A 170 36.72 -13.52 -1.38
N ARG A 171 35.96 -14.57 -1.08
CA ARG A 171 34.52 -14.61 -1.40
C ARG A 171 33.74 -13.63 -0.51
N PRO A 172 32.65 -13.01 -1.00
CA PRO A 172 31.77 -12.19 -0.16
C PRO A 172 31.20 -12.99 1.02
N ALA A 173 31.44 -12.50 2.23
CA ALA A 173 31.07 -13.19 3.47
C ALA A 173 30.45 -12.27 4.53
N LYS A 174 30.63 -10.94 4.44
CA LYS A 174 30.07 -9.96 5.39
C LYS A 174 29.46 -8.77 4.63
N LEU A 175 28.33 -8.28 5.12
CA LEU A 175 27.65 -7.09 4.60
C LEU A 175 27.48 -6.08 5.73
N ASN A 176 28.34 -5.08 5.78
CA ASN A 176 28.39 -4.14 6.89
C ASN A 176 27.53 -2.91 6.59
N VAL A 177 26.69 -2.52 7.55
CA VAL A 177 26.00 -1.22 7.54
C VAL A 177 27.06 -0.12 7.76
N MET A 178 27.02 0.92 6.94
CA MET A 178 27.94 2.06 7.03
C MET A 178 27.22 3.27 7.64
N GLY A 179 27.90 3.99 8.54
CA GLY A 179 27.37 5.22 9.15
C GLY A 179 26.39 5.02 10.31
N TRP A 180 26.14 3.79 10.74
CA TRP A 180 25.25 3.44 11.85
C TRP A 180 25.95 2.44 12.80
N GLY A 181 25.83 2.64 14.12
CA GLY A 181 26.40 1.70 15.09
C GLY A 181 25.65 0.36 15.13
N GLN A 182 26.36 -0.75 15.35
CA GLN A 182 25.76 -2.12 15.40
C GLN A 182 24.65 -2.29 16.46
N ASN A 183 24.56 -1.40 17.46
CA ASN A 183 23.52 -1.39 18.49
C ASN A 183 22.71 -0.07 18.52
N GLU A 184 22.82 0.77 17.49
CA GLU A 184 22.16 2.08 17.44
C GLU A 184 20.74 1.92 16.85
N THR A 185 19.73 2.50 17.51
CA THR A 185 18.36 2.49 16.99
C THR A 185 18.10 3.78 16.21
N LEU A 186 17.80 3.63 14.92
CA LEU A 186 17.39 4.73 14.04
C LEU A 186 16.02 5.27 14.47
N ILE A 187 15.93 6.51 14.91
CA ILE A 187 14.65 7.18 15.13
C ILE A 187 14.19 7.82 13.82
N ALA A 188 12.99 7.45 13.36
CA ALA A 188 12.35 7.99 12.17
C ALA A 188 10.95 8.53 12.49
N TYR A 189 10.47 9.47 11.67
CA TYR A 189 9.14 10.06 11.82
C TYR A 189 8.26 9.71 10.61
N ASP A 190 6.98 9.41 10.83
CA ASP A 190 6.05 8.96 9.78
C ASP A 190 5.97 9.94 8.60
N GLY A 191 6.37 9.46 7.41
CA GLY A 191 6.39 10.25 6.17
C GLY A 191 7.57 11.21 6.03
N VAL A 192 8.50 11.26 6.99
CA VAL A 192 9.68 12.13 6.97
C VAL A 192 10.91 11.36 6.48
N GLN A 193 11.74 12.02 5.67
CA GLN A 193 13.00 11.46 5.17
C GLN A 193 14.08 11.47 6.26
N ILE A 194 14.80 10.35 6.44
CA ILE A 194 15.88 10.22 7.43
C ILE A 194 17.08 11.12 7.09
N SER A 195 17.84 11.52 8.12
CA SER A 195 18.94 12.48 8.00
C SER A 195 20.13 11.96 7.19
N ASN A 196 20.58 10.74 7.48
CA ASN A 196 21.75 10.09 6.86
C ASN A 196 21.30 9.06 5.81
N PRO A 197 22.06 8.84 4.73
CA PRO A 197 21.77 7.76 3.78
C PRO A 197 21.98 6.38 4.42
N LEU A 198 21.32 5.36 3.86
CA LEU A 198 21.54 3.97 4.25
C LEU A 198 22.48 3.28 3.25
N ASP A 199 23.72 3.11 3.69
CA ASP A 199 24.82 2.58 2.89
C ASP A 199 25.29 1.22 3.42
N PHE A 200 25.66 0.31 2.53
CA PHE A 200 26.19 -1.01 2.87
C PHE A 200 27.48 -1.31 2.08
N GLN A 201 28.44 -1.96 2.73
CA GLN A 201 29.72 -2.37 2.16
C GLN A 201 29.84 -3.90 2.13
N VAL A 202 30.24 -4.45 0.98
CA VAL A 202 30.57 -5.87 0.84
C VAL A 202 32.02 -6.14 1.25
N CYS A 203 32.21 -7.11 2.13
CA CYS A 203 33.51 -7.56 2.63
C CYS A 203 33.70 -9.09 2.53
N ASP A 204 34.95 -9.53 2.47
CA ASP A 204 35.32 -10.94 2.71
C ASP A 204 35.30 -11.28 4.21
N GLU A 205 35.62 -12.53 4.55
CA GLU A 205 35.61 -13.01 5.94
C GLU A 205 36.64 -12.29 6.83
N SER A 206 37.78 -11.90 6.24
CA SER A 206 38.84 -11.12 6.89
C SER A 206 38.52 -9.62 6.99
N GLY A 207 37.42 -9.16 6.38
CA GLY A 207 36.98 -7.76 6.39
C GLY A 207 37.49 -6.92 5.21
N ASN A 208 38.17 -7.52 4.23
CA ASN A 208 38.67 -6.79 3.07
C ASN A 208 37.53 -6.38 2.13
N LEU A 209 37.65 -5.20 1.52
CA LEU A 209 36.67 -4.66 0.57
C LEU A 209 36.70 -5.44 -0.76
N ILE A 210 35.54 -5.81 -1.30
CA ILE A 210 35.43 -6.56 -2.56
C ILE A 210 34.87 -5.64 -3.65
N SER A 211 35.68 -5.31 -4.66
CA SER A 211 35.29 -4.42 -5.76
C SER A 211 34.65 -5.12 -6.97
N ASP A 212 34.73 -6.45 -7.08
CA ASP A 212 34.26 -7.23 -8.24
C ASP A 212 32.91 -7.95 -8.00
N VAL A 213 31.99 -7.30 -7.28
CA VAL A 213 30.70 -7.90 -6.89
C VAL A 213 29.62 -7.68 -7.95
N ASN A 214 29.28 -8.72 -8.70
CA ASN A 214 28.16 -8.72 -9.66
C ASN A 214 26.81 -9.18 -9.05
N ALA A 215 26.76 -9.36 -7.73
CA ALA A 215 25.55 -9.77 -7.01
C ALA A 215 24.62 -8.56 -6.75
N THR A 216 23.31 -8.80 -6.76
CA THR A 216 22.30 -7.76 -6.49
C THR A 216 21.98 -7.72 -4.99
N ILE A 217 22.00 -6.53 -4.39
CA ILE A 217 21.62 -6.29 -3.00
C ILE A 217 20.25 -5.62 -2.98
N SER A 218 19.30 -6.15 -2.20
CA SER A 218 18.01 -5.55 -1.94
C SER A 218 17.80 -5.24 -0.46
N LEU A 219 17.10 -4.14 -0.16
CA LEU A 219 16.67 -3.84 1.20
C LEU A 219 15.46 -4.72 1.55
N GLN A 220 15.54 -5.38 2.70
CA GLN A 220 14.47 -6.15 3.34
C GLN A 220 13.97 -5.36 4.54
N TYR A 221 12.66 -5.37 4.72
CA TYR A 221 11.96 -4.62 5.76
C TYR A 221 10.58 -5.25 6.02
N ASP A 222 9.96 -4.85 7.13
CA ASP A 222 8.69 -5.40 7.56
C ASP A 222 7.53 -5.02 6.62
N LYS A 223 6.61 -5.95 6.36
CA LYS A 223 5.53 -5.75 5.36
C LYS A 223 4.54 -4.62 5.71
N THR A 224 4.47 -4.26 6.99
CA THR A 224 3.65 -3.16 7.50
C THR A 224 4.30 -1.79 7.31
N LEU A 225 5.62 -1.74 7.05
CA LEU A 225 6.39 -0.53 6.84
C LEU A 225 6.49 -0.22 5.35
N LYS A 226 6.00 0.95 4.94
CA LYS A 226 6.19 1.50 3.60
C LYS A 226 7.50 2.29 3.57
N VAL A 227 8.49 1.72 2.91
CA VAL A 227 9.78 2.35 2.64
C VAL A 227 9.75 2.95 1.23
N SER A 228 10.08 4.23 1.08
CA SER A 228 10.32 4.86 -0.21
C SER A 228 11.68 5.55 -0.24
N SER A 229 12.27 5.63 -1.42
CA SER A 229 13.53 6.33 -1.67
C SER A 229 13.54 6.89 -3.10
N ILE A 230 14.39 7.88 -3.32
CA ILE A 230 14.70 8.42 -4.66
C ILE A 230 15.52 7.41 -5.47
N VAL A 231 16.30 6.56 -4.78
CA VAL A 231 17.17 5.53 -5.37
C VAL A 231 16.48 4.16 -5.25
N PRO A 232 16.59 3.25 -6.23
CA PRO A 232 16.00 1.92 -6.14
C PRO A 232 16.44 1.16 -4.88
N LEU A 233 15.48 0.56 -4.16
CA LEU A 233 15.73 -0.30 -2.98
C LEU A 233 16.35 -1.68 -3.35
N THR A 234 16.89 -1.80 -4.55
CA THR A 234 17.56 -2.97 -5.09
C THR A 234 18.57 -2.50 -6.13
N ALA A 235 19.85 -2.72 -5.87
CA ALA A 235 20.94 -2.22 -6.70
C ALA A 235 22.13 -3.19 -6.69
N LYS A 236 23.03 -3.03 -7.67
CA LYS A 236 24.35 -3.69 -7.65
C LYS A 236 25.36 -2.78 -6.93
N PRO A 237 26.37 -3.33 -6.25
CA PRO A 237 27.48 -2.54 -5.72
C PRO A 237 28.21 -1.74 -6.80
N ASP A 238 28.78 -0.61 -6.39
CA ASP A 238 29.65 0.21 -7.22
C ASP A 238 31.04 -0.43 -7.41
N SER A 239 31.95 0.29 -8.07
CA SER A 239 33.34 -0.15 -8.31
C SER A 239 34.20 -0.28 -7.03
N LYS A 240 33.66 0.00 -5.85
CA LYS A 240 34.28 -0.17 -4.52
C LYS A 240 33.59 -1.25 -3.68
N GLY A 241 32.54 -1.89 -4.20
CA GLY A 241 31.74 -2.84 -3.44
C GLY A 241 30.74 -2.20 -2.47
N GLN A 242 30.44 -0.91 -2.65
CA GLN A 242 29.47 -0.17 -1.84
C GLN A 242 28.13 -0.09 -2.55
N VAL A 243 27.02 -0.23 -1.82
CA VAL A 243 25.68 0.10 -2.29
C VAL A 243 25.08 1.17 -1.40
N THR A 244 24.39 2.15 -1.99
CA THR A 244 23.62 3.17 -1.27
C THR A 244 22.15 3.07 -1.66
N PHE A 245 21.26 3.06 -0.67
CA PHE A 245 19.82 3.21 -0.90
C PHE A 245 19.36 4.66 -0.72
N GLY A 246 20.32 5.60 -0.57
CA GLY A 246 20.05 7.01 -0.33
C GLY A 246 19.34 7.25 1.01
N LYS A 247 18.69 8.40 1.13
CA LYS A 247 17.89 8.77 2.31
C LYS A 247 16.47 8.21 2.18
N LEU A 248 16.12 7.28 3.05
CA LEU A 248 14.81 6.62 3.06
C LEU A 248 13.74 7.53 3.68
N THR A 249 12.52 7.44 3.18
CA THR A 249 11.31 7.92 3.84
C THR A 249 10.54 6.70 4.33
N LEU A 250 10.22 6.69 5.62
CA LEU A 250 9.55 5.56 6.28
C LEU A 250 8.15 5.98 6.70
N SER A 251 7.15 5.13 6.43
CA SER A 251 5.76 5.41 6.82
C SER A 251 5.01 4.13 7.17
N GLY A 252 4.08 4.19 8.12
CA GLY A 252 3.39 3.01 8.64
C GLY A 252 2.91 3.18 10.08
N PRO A 253 2.44 2.09 10.72
CA PRO A 253 2.11 2.10 12.14
C PRO A 253 3.31 2.54 12.98
N CYS A 254 3.10 3.30 14.05
CA CYS A 254 4.20 3.67 14.94
C CYS A 254 4.65 2.46 15.77
N GLY A 255 5.96 2.26 15.92
CA GLY A 255 6.50 1.04 16.53
C GLY A 255 7.96 0.78 16.19
N LYS A 256 8.46 -0.40 16.57
CA LYS A 256 9.83 -0.86 16.30
C LYS A 256 9.85 -1.81 15.11
N TYR A 257 10.79 -1.58 14.20
CA TYR A 257 10.98 -2.28 12.94
C TYR A 257 12.45 -2.66 12.75
N MET A 258 12.71 -3.57 11.81
CA MET A 258 14.06 -4.01 11.45
C MET A 258 14.29 -3.80 9.95
N LEU A 259 15.44 -3.21 9.61
CA LEU A 259 15.94 -3.12 8.24
C LEU A 259 17.16 -4.04 8.09
N GLN A 260 17.20 -4.82 7.02
CA GLN A 260 18.34 -5.67 6.66
C GLN A 260 18.63 -5.53 5.17
N ALA A 261 19.88 -5.56 4.74
CA ALA A 261 20.20 -5.74 3.33
C ALA A 261 20.47 -7.22 3.02
N LYS A 262 19.91 -7.70 1.92
CA LYS A 262 20.09 -9.07 1.42
C LYS A 262 20.82 -9.03 0.07
N MET A 263 22.01 -9.59 0.03
CA MET A 263 22.74 -9.85 -1.20
C MET A 263 22.39 -11.24 -1.72
N SER A 264 21.77 -11.29 -2.91
CA SER A 264 21.41 -12.53 -3.58
C SER A 264 22.54 -12.98 -4.51
N MET A 265 23.11 -14.15 -4.24
CA MET A 265 24.12 -14.83 -5.05
C MET A 265 23.50 -16.07 -5.71
N GLU A 266 24.18 -16.68 -6.69
CA GLU A 266 23.60 -17.78 -7.49
C GLU A 266 23.17 -19.02 -6.68
N TRP A 267 23.83 -19.28 -5.55
CA TRP A 267 23.66 -20.50 -4.74
C TRP A 267 23.48 -20.22 -3.23
N SER A 268 23.42 -18.95 -2.84
CA SER A 268 23.32 -18.54 -1.43
C SER A 268 22.81 -17.09 -1.33
N SER A 269 22.47 -16.64 -0.12
CA SER A 269 22.24 -15.22 0.15
C SER A 269 22.94 -14.80 1.42
N LEU A 270 23.55 -13.62 1.40
CA LEU A 270 24.18 -13.00 2.55
C LEU A 270 23.25 -11.90 3.08
N LEU A 271 23.08 -11.85 4.41
CA LEU A 271 22.33 -10.81 5.10
C LEU A 271 23.31 -9.86 5.82
N SER A 272 22.93 -8.60 5.95
CA SER A 272 23.58 -7.67 6.88
C SER A 272 23.22 -8.00 8.34
N SER A 273 23.92 -7.37 9.27
CA SER A 273 23.39 -7.14 10.62
C SER A 273 22.09 -6.33 10.56
N ASP A 274 21.20 -6.57 11.51
CA ASP A 274 19.91 -5.93 11.63
C ASP A 274 20.06 -4.47 12.10
N LEU A 275 19.46 -3.52 11.37
CA LEU A 275 19.34 -2.14 11.82
C LEU A 275 17.97 -1.93 12.45
N ALA A 276 17.93 -1.72 13.76
CA ALA A 276 16.71 -1.42 14.49
C ALA A 276 16.22 0.01 14.18
N VAL A 277 14.93 0.15 13.93
CA VAL A 277 14.28 1.43 13.62
C VAL A 277 13.08 1.64 14.54
N GLU A 278 12.95 2.82 15.11
CA GLU A 278 11.78 3.24 15.88
C GLU A 278 11.03 4.33 15.10
N LEU A 279 9.86 3.99 14.56
CA LEU A 279 8.98 4.92 13.84
C LEU A 279 8.04 5.62 14.82
N LYS A 280 8.11 6.95 14.87
CA LYS A 280 7.29 7.82 15.72
C LYS A 280 6.37 8.72 14.89
N PRO A 281 5.28 9.25 15.45
CA PRO A 281 4.50 10.28 14.77
C PRO A 281 5.33 11.56 14.59
N ASP A 282 5.07 12.33 13.52
CA ASP A 282 5.85 13.55 13.24
C ASP A 282 5.43 14.73 14.16
N PRO A 283 6.34 15.26 15.01
CA PRO A 283 6.07 16.43 15.86
C PRO A 283 5.84 17.74 15.08
N LYS A 284 6.09 17.77 13.77
CA LYS A 284 5.83 18.93 12.91
C LYS A 284 4.47 18.89 12.21
N LYS A 285 3.78 17.75 12.27
CA LYS A 285 2.49 17.55 11.59
C LYS A 285 1.35 17.80 12.56
N ALA A 286 0.62 18.90 12.35
CA ALA A 286 -0.53 19.24 13.17
C ALA A 286 -1.65 18.19 13.06
N HIS A 287 -2.18 17.77 14.20
CA HIS A 287 -3.20 16.72 14.31
C HIS A 287 -4.54 17.27 14.82
N LYS A 288 -4.52 17.96 15.97
CA LYS A 288 -5.72 18.47 16.63
C LYS A 288 -5.51 19.92 17.11
N LEU A 289 -6.60 20.68 17.17
CA LEU A 289 -6.65 22.00 17.79
C LEU A 289 -7.44 21.86 19.11
N GLN A 290 -6.73 21.96 20.24
CA GLN A 290 -7.30 21.83 21.58
C GLN A 290 -7.64 23.22 22.13
N VAL A 291 -8.76 23.30 22.86
CA VAL A 291 -9.26 24.54 23.46
C VAL A 291 -9.67 24.24 24.90
N ASP A 292 -8.91 24.76 25.85
CA ASP A 292 -9.19 24.67 27.27
C ASP A 292 -9.76 26.01 27.76
N TYR A 293 -10.86 25.99 28.50
CA TYR A 293 -11.48 27.20 29.08
C TYR A 293 -12.23 26.84 30.36
N ARG A 294 -12.54 27.86 31.18
CA ARG A 294 -13.43 27.69 32.34
C ARG A 294 -14.85 28.03 31.95
N GLU A 295 -15.73 27.04 31.98
CA GLU A 295 -17.15 27.23 31.70
C GLU A 295 -17.79 28.11 32.79
N GLY A 296 -18.50 29.16 32.37
CA GLY A 296 -19.24 30.05 33.24
C GLY A 296 -20.64 29.52 33.53
N CYS A 297 -21.13 29.72 34.76
CA CYS A 297 -22.47 29.23 35.15
C CYS A 297 -23.62 29.96 34.42
N VAL A 298 -23.40 31.22 34.02
CA VAL A 298 -24.33 32.05 33.24
C VAL A 298 -23.51 32.98 32.36
N TYR A 299 -23.92 33.17 31.11
CA TYR A 299 -23.33 34.15 30.19
C TYR A 299 -24.34 35.28 29.96
N ILE A 300 -23.93 36.53 30.11
CA ILE A 300 -24.82 37.70 30.01
C ILE A 300 -24.44 38.56 28.79
N ALA A 301 -25.44 39.14 28.13
CA ALA A 301 -25.25 40.02 26.98
C ALA A 301 -24.32 41.21 27.32
N GLY A 302 -23.21 41.35 26.59
CA GLY A 302 -22.22 42.41 26.77
C GLY A 302 -21.14 42.19 27.85
N ASP A 303 -21.25 41.13 28.65
CA ASP A 303 -20.21 40.73 29.61
C ASP A 303 -18.95 40.18 28.90
N LEU A 304 -17.91 39.88 29.67
CA LEU A 304 -16.69 39.28 29.16
C LEU A 304 -16.87 37.77 28.95
N SER A 305 -16.37 37.26 27.83
CA SER A 305 -16.21 35.84 27.56
C SER A 305 -15.27 35.20 28.59
N PRO A 306 -15.34 33.87 28.81
CA PRO A 306 -14.24 33.18 29.46
C PRO A 306 -12.93 33.41 28.66
N ASP A 307 -11.81 33.31 29.36
CA ASP A 307 -10.50 33.31 28.73
C ASP A 307 -10.26 31.91 28.14
N PHE A 308 -10.06 31.85 26.82
CA PHE A 308 -9.75 30.60 26.12
C PHE A 308 -8.24 30.44 25.98
N ASP A 309 -7.75 29.23 26.29
CA ASP A 309 -6.40 28.75 26.04
C ASP A 309 -6.45 27.77 24.87
N ILE A 310 -5.78 28.10 23.77
CA ILE A 310 -5.78 27.32 22.52
C ILE A 310 -4.39 26.76 22.30
N SER A 311 -4.28 25.45 22.18
CA SER A 311 -3.03 24.76 21.84
C SER A 311 -3.19 23.93 20.57
N LEU A 312 -2.12 23.90 19.76
CA LEU A 312 -2.07 23.07 18.57
C LEU A 312 -1.27 21.81 18.88
N ILE A 313 -1.94 20.67 18.79
CA ILE A 313 -1.39 19.36 19.12
C ILE A 313 -0.88 18.68 17.84
N ALA A 314 0.40 18.30 17.84
CA ALA A 314 1.03 17.54 16.78
C ALA A 314 0.62 16.06 16.80
N ALA A 315 1.00 15.31 15.76
CA ALA A 315 0.68 13.89 15.65
C ALA A 315 1.31 13.01 16.75
N ASP A 316 2.31 13.51 17.49
CA ASP A 316 2.94 12.85 18.63
C ASP A 316 2.35 13.27 19.99
N GLU A 317 1.18 13.92 19.99
CA GLU A 317 0.51 14.51 21.15
C GLU A 317 1.29 15.65 21.84
N SER A 318 2.33 16.20 21.20
CA SER A 318 3.08 17.36 21.71
C SER A 318 2.48 18.72 21.27
N THR A 319 2.67 19.76 22.08
CA THR A 319 2.24 21.13 21.75
C THR A 319 3.20 21.79 20.77
N MET A 320 2.69 22.27 19.63
CA MET A 320 3.48 22.92 18.59
C MET A 320 3.83 24.38 18.93
N THR A 321 5.11 24.68 19.20
CA THR A 321 5.53 26.03 19.65
C THR A 321 5.82 27.05 18.53
N LYS A 322 5.98 26.61 17.28
CA LYS A 322 6.48 27.47 16.17
C LYS A 322 5.42 27.88 15.15
N ILE A 323 4.22 28.22 15.62
CA ILE A 323 3.10 28.63 14.75
C ILE A 323 2.89 30.15 14.82
N PRO A 324 2.92 30.87 13.68
CA PRO A 324 2.52 32.28 13.62
C PRO A 324 1.10 32.51 14.10
N GLN A 325 0.89 33.52 14.96
CA GLN A 325 -0.41 33.87 15.55
C GLN A 325 -1.47 34.17 14.48
N GLU A 326 -1.07 34.77 13.36
CA GLU A 326 -1.95 35.17 12.25
C GLU A 326 -2.62 33.96 11.56
N LYS A 327 -2.04 32.75 11.73
CA LYS A 327 -2.62 31.51 11.21
C LYS A 327 -3.78 30.99 12.06
N ILE A 328 -4.01 31.54 13.27
CA ILE A 328 -5.06 31.09 14.19
C ILE A 328 -6.11 32.18 14.38
N SER A 329 -7.39 31.81 14.25
CA SER A 329 -8.53 32.73 14.40
C SER A 329 -9.72 32.07 15.08
N MET A 330 -10.58 32.91 15.66
CA MET A 330 -11.86 32.55 16.27
C MET A 330 -12.98 32.96 15.33
N SER A 331 -13.86 32.04 14.96
CA SER A 331 -15.10 32.29 14.23
C SER A 331 -16.29 32.28 15.19
N LEU A 332 -17.08 33.35 15.19
CA LEU A 332 -18.26 33.53 16.05
C LEU A 332 -19.52 33.75 15.18
N TRP A 333 -20.61 33.02 15.44
CA TRP A 333 -21.87 33.24 14.71
C TRP A 333 -23.13 33.00 15.55
N GLU A 334 -24.23 33.57 15.07
CA GLU A 334 -25.59 33.37 15.60
C GLU A 334 -26.22 32.09 15.04
N SER A 335 -26.90 31.34 15.91
CA SER A 335 -27.87 30.32 15.52
C SER A 335 -29.29 30.65 16.00
N THR A 336 -30.29 30.21 15.24
CA THR A 336 -31.71 30.23 15.61
C THR A 336 -32.19 28.88 16.16
N THR A 337 -31.36 27.85 16.11
CA THR A 337 -31.62 26.52 16.70
C THR A 337 -30.47 26.10 17.61
N ASN A 338 -30.76 25.25 18.59
CA ASN A 338 -29.77 24.69 19.52
C ASN A 338 -29.06 23.45 18.94
N ASP A 339 -29.23 23.16 17.65
CA ASP A 339 -28.57 22.04 16.99
C ASP A 339 -27.06 22.28 16.94
N GLN A 340 -26.27 21.26 17.31
CA GLN A 340 -24.81 21.32 17.17
C GLN A 340 -24.44 21.46 15.69
N HIS A 341 -23.64 22.48 15.37
CA HIS A 341 -23.13 22.66 14.02
C HIS A 341 -22.08 21.59 13.70
N SER A 342 -22.40 20.66 12.81
CA SER A 342 -21.40 19.76 12.22
C SER A 342 -20.74 20.43 11.02
N GLY A 343 -19.41 20.39 10.95
CA GLY A 343 -18.62 20.97 9.85
C GLY A 343 -18.07 22.38 10.09
N PRO A 344 -17.49 23.02 9.05
CA PRO A 344 -16.78 24.31 9.15
C PRO A 344 -17.73 25.49 9.45
N PRO A 345 -17.23 26.60 10.00
CA PRO A 345 -18.06 27.74 10.38
C PRO A 345 -18.74 28.37 9.15
N PRO A 346 -19.96 28.93 9.30
CA PRO A 346 -20.74 29.46 8.18
C PRO A 346 -20.10 30.75 7.64
N GLN A 347 -20.29 31.03 6.34
CA GLN A 347 -19.72 32.23 5.68
C GLN A 347 -20.08 33.58 6.34
N ARG A 348 -21.17 33.62 7.12
CA ARG A 348 -21.61 34.80 7.88
C ARG A 348 -20.95 34.96 9.26
N ALA A 349 -20.00 34.08 9.62
CA ALA A 349 -19.32 34.13 10.91
C ALA A 349 -18.37 35.34 10.99
N GLN A 350 -18.36 35.98 12.16
CA GLN A 350 -17.44 37.04 12.50
C GLN A 350 -16.09 36.43 12.91
N ILE A 351 -15.07 36.63 12.07
CA ILE A 351 -13.71 36.14 12.33
C ILE A 351 -12.94 37.18 13.16
N THR A 352 -12.26 36.71 14.20
CA THR A 352 -11.45 37.52 15.13
C THR A 352 -10.09 36.88 15.35
N GLY A 353 -9.01 37.65 15.32
CA GLY A 353 -7.66 37.16 15.64
C GLY A 353 -7.44 36.95 17.15
N MET A 354 -6.49 36.07 17.48
CA MET A 354 -6.03 35.85 18.86
C MET A 354 -5.44 37.13 19.49
N ASP A 355 -5.30 37.16 20.80
CA ASP A 355 -4.62 38.25 21.51
C ASP A 355 -3.11 38.18 21.31
N LYS A 356 -2.42 39.32 21.44
CA LYS A 356 -0.95 39.38 21.35
C LYS A 356 -0.32 38.63 22.54
N PRO A 357 0.84 37.97 22.37
CA PRO A 357 1.47 37.21 23.44
C PRO A 357 1.93 38.12 24.59
N SER A 358 1.74 37.66 25.81
CA SER A 358 2.30 38.22 27.06
C SER A 358 3.50 37.39 27.54
N GLU A 359 4.35 37.95 28.41
CA GLU A 359 5.45 37.20 29.05
C GLU A 359 4.95 36.11 30.03
N GLU A 360 3.69 36.18 30.45
CA GLU A 360 3.04 35.18 31.30
C GLU A 360 2.43 34.00 30.51
N ASP A 361 2.47 34.04 29.18
CA ASP A 361 1.82 33.08 28.31
C ASP A 361 2.68 31.82 28.11
N ARG A 362 2.03 30.64 28.03
CA ARG A 362 2.74 29.38 27.80
C ARG A 362 3.23 29.30 26.36
N GLU A 363 4.46 28.83 26.16
CA GLU A 363 5.03 28.64 24.82
C GLU A 363 4.19 27.64 24.00
N GLY A 364 3.77 28.03 22.79
CA GLY A 364 2.89 27.23 21.93
C GLY A 364 1.40 27.30 22.24
N HIS A 365 1.00 28.11 23.22
CA HIS A 365 -0.40 28.40 23.52
C HIS A 365 -0.81 29.78 22.99
N PHE A 366 -2.06 29.90 22.58
CA PHE A 366 -2.67 31.10 22.00
C PHE A 366 -3.89 31.47 22.82
N TYR A 367 -4.07 32.75 23.10
CA TYR A 367 -5.10 33.19 24.04
C TYR A 367 -6.15 34.09 23.38
N CYS A 368 -7.41 33.91 23.82
CA CYS A 368 -8.52 34.80 23.49
C CYS A 368 -9.20 35.20 24.80
N ARG A 369 -8.88 36.41 25.29
CA ARG A 369 -9.17 36.89 26.64
C ARG A 369 -10.12 38.08 26.60
N LYS A 370 -10.97 38.18 27.62
CA LYS A 370 -11.81 39.38 27.89
C LYS A 370 -12.55 39.92 26.66
N ARG A 371 -13.00 39.07 25.74
CA ARG A 371 -13.78 39.51 24.56
C ARG A 371 -15.21 39.77 24.99
N LYS A 372 -15.83 40.84 24.49
CA LYS A 372 -17.24 41.12 24.83
C LYS A 372 -18.16 40.12 24.15
N LEU A 373 -19.04 39.50 24.93
CA LEU A 373 -20.11 38.65 24.44
C LEU A 373 -21.08 39.47 23.57
N PRO A 374 -21.67 38.88 22.50
CA PRO A 374 -22.68 39.52 21.67
C PRO A 374 -23.80 40.22 22.46
N PRO A 375 -24.27 41.39 22.01
CA PRO A 375 -25.27 42.19 22.75
C PRO A 375 -26.70 41.64 22.66
N LYS A 376 -26.93 40.56 21.90
CA LYS A 376 -28.27 39.97 21.73
C LYS A 376 -28.36 38.67 22.53
N ALA A 377 -29.34 38.57 23.41
CA ALA A 377 -29.53 37.41 24.27
C ALA A 377 -30.15 36.22 23.50
N ARG A 378 -29.33 35.21 23.18
CA ARG A 378 -29.65 33.96 22.44
C ARG A 378 -28.38 33.10 22.27
N MET A 379 -28.57 31.88 21.77
CA MET A 379 -27.49 30.96 21.39
C MET A 379 -26.54 31.55 20.33
N HIS A 380 -25.26 31.56 20.67
CA HIS A 380 -24.15 31.84 19.75
C HIS A 380 -23.13 30.71 19.81
N TRP A 381 -22.41 30.50 18.71
CA TRP A 381 -21.40 29.45 18.60
C TRP A 381 -20.03 30.03 18.29
N ILE A 382 -19.01 29.47 18.92
CA ILE A 382 -17.59 29.79 18.72
C ILE A 382 -16.86 28.55 18.20
N MET A 383 -15.97 28.73 17.24
CA MET A 383 -15.06 27.69 16.76
C MET A 383 -13.70 28.32 16.45
N PHE A 384 -12.63 27.66 16.89
CA PHE A 384 -11.26 28.09 16.60
C PHE A 384 -10.76 27.34 15.36
N GLN A 385 -9.98 28.04 14.52
CA GLN A 385 -9.47 27.48 13.28
C GLN A 385 -8.00 27.86 13.06
N ALA A 386 -7.20 26.92 12.55
CA ALA A 386 -5.80 27.12 12.19
C ALA A 386 -5.56 26.84 10.70
N SER A 387 -4.88 27.76 10.02
CA SER A 387 -4.51 27.66 8.61
C SER A 387 -3.03 27.29 8.46
N LEU A 388 -2.76 26.02 8.19
CA LEU A 388 -1.42 25.43 8.21
C LEU A 388 -1.10 24.80 6.86
N ASP A 389 -0.31 25.51 6.06
CA ASP A 389 0.37 24.99 4.87
C ASP A 389 -0.56 24.18 3.94
N GLN A 390 -1.71 24.82 3.61
CA GLN A 390 -2.84 24.34 2.80
C GLN A 390 -3.90 23.50 3.52
N GLN A 391 -3.68 23.08 4.77
CA GLN A 391 -4.68 22.39 5.60
C GLN A 391 -5.37 23.37 6.57
N MET A 392 -6.69 23.25 6.69
CA MET A 392 -7.48 23.94 7.72
C MET A 392 -7.84 22.95 8.83
N LEU A 393 -7.49 23.27 10.07
CA LEU A 393 -7.94 22.54 11.27
C LEU A 393 -8.99 23.38 12.01
N TYR A 394 -9.93 22.69 12.67
CA TYR A 394 -11.02 23.29 13.43
C TYR A 394 -11.10 22.67 14.83
N SER A 395 -11.44 23.46 15.84
CA SER A 395 -11.85 22.95 17.16
C SER A 395 -13.24 22.32 17.09
N GLU A 396 -13.62 21.64 18.16
CA GLU A 396 -15.04 21.38 18.43
C GLU A 396 -15.81 22.72 18.61
N PRO A 397 -17.08 22.80 18.21
CA PRO A 397 -17.89 24.00 18.32
C PRO A 397 -18.39 24.21 19.76
N ILE A 398 -18.13 25.40 20.32
CA ILE A 398 -18.50 25.76 21.69
C ILE A 398 -19.75 26.65 21.65
N GLY A 399 -20.83 26.20 22.32
CA GLY A 399 -22.11 26.90 22.38
C GLY A 399 -22.25 27.78 23.61
N PHE A 400 -22.73 29.01 23.43
CA PHE A 400 -22.99 29.99 24.49
C PHE A 400 -24.44 30.46 24.43
N ASP A 401 -25.26 30.07 25.40
CA ASP A 401 -26.62 30.61 25.55
C ASP A 401 -26.61 31.92 26.36
N ILE A 402 -26.50 33.03 25.63
CA ILE A 402 -26.33 34.37 26.20
C ILE A 402 -27.69 34.86 26.74
N GLN A 403 -27.75 35.12 28.05
CA GLN A 403 -28.92 35.62 28.75
C GLN A 403 -29.02 37.16 28.68
N PRO A 404 -30.23 37.74 28.83
CA PRO A 404 -30.41 39.18 28.94
C PRO A 404 -29.68 39.77 30.16
N GLY A 405 -29.21 41.01 30.03
CA GLY A 405 -28.61 41.77 31.13
C GLY A 405 -29.61 42.17 32.22
N PRO A 406 -29.13 42.78 33.32
CA PRO A 406 -30.01 43.42 34.29
C PRO A 406 -30.82 44.54 33.61
N PRO A 407 -32.09 44.77 33.99
CA PRO A 407 -32.89 45.81 33.37
C PRO A 407 -32.38 47.21 33.72
N VAL A 408 -32.26 48.04 32.69
CA VAL A 408 -31.82 49.43 32.80
C VAL A 408 -32.88 50.40 32.26
N LYS A 409 -33.75 49.94 31.35
CA LYS A 409 -34.74 50.78 30.68
C LYS A 409 -36.13 50.14 30.77
N LEU A 410 -37.13 50.99 31.02
CA LEU A 410 -38.54 50.63 30.96
C LEU A 410 -39.14 51.28 29.71
N ILE A 411 -39.43 50.47 28.68
CA ILE A 411 -39.91 50.95 27.38
C ILE A 411 -41.33 50.46 27.10
N PRO A 412 -42.14 51.19 26.32
CA PRO A 412 -43.44 50.67 25.89
C PRO A 412 -43.26 49.54 24.86
N GLU A 413 -43.99 48.44 25.04
CA GLU A 413 -44.01 47.28 24.11
C GLU A 413 -44.45 47.69 22.69
N ILE A 414 -45.37 48.65 22.62
CA ILE A 414 -45.83 49.30 21.40
C ILE A 414 -45.80 50.80 21.68
N ALA A 415 -45.13 51.58 20.82
CA ALA A 415 -45.10 53.03 20.94
C ALA A 415 -46.55 53.58 20.96
N PRO A 416 -46.97 54.30 22.00
CA PRO A 416 -48.35 54.77 22.11
C PRO A 416 -48.65 55.78 20.98
N PRO A 417 -49.84 55.71 20.36
CA PRO A 417 -50.22 56.67 19.32
C PRO A 417 -50.28 58.08 19.90
N THR A 418 -49.93 59.08 19.08
CA THR A 418 -50.02 60.49 19.47
C THR A 418 -51.47 60.83 19.86
N PRO A 419 -51.75 61.21 21.12
CA PRO A 419 -53.12 61.34 21.59
C PRO A 419 -53.78 62.60 21.02
N ILE A 420 -55.02 62.46 20.55
CA ILE A 420 -55.87 63.57 20.11
C ILE A 420 -56.75 63.98 21.29
N VAL A 421 -56.61 65.23 21.75
CA VAL A 421 -57.28 65.71 22.97
C VAL A 421 -58.59 66.41 22.64
N CYS A 422 -59.72 65.85 23.09
CA CYS A 422 -61.05 66.46 22.96
C CYS A 422 -61.54 67.01 24.30
N ASN A 423 -61.86 68.31 24.36
CA ASN A 423 -62.39 68.97 25.56
C ASN A 423 -63.89 68.66 25.75
N THR A 424 -64.21 67.39 26.04
CA THR A 424 -65.58 66.92 26.30
C THR A 424 -65.69 66.38 27.73
N PRO A 425 -66.85 66.52 28.40
CA PRO A 425 -67.03 66.10 29.79
C PRO A 425 -67.12 64.57 29.97
N GLN A 426 -67.20 63.80 28.89
CA GLN A 426 -67.29 62.34 28.93
C GLN A 426 -65.92 61.71 29.21
N ALA A 427 -65.83 60.91 30.28
CA ALA A 427 -64.56 60.36 30.77
C ALA A 427 -63.82 59.48 29.72
N HIS A 428 -64.55 58.68 28.95
CA HIS A 428 -63.96 57.86 27.88
C HIS A 428 -63.29 58.70 26.78
N SER A 429 -63.84 59.87 26.46
CA SER A 429 -63.31 60.80 25.46
C SER A 429 -62.12 61.64 25.98
N ARG A 430 -61.74 61.46 27.25
CA ARG A 430 -60.55 62.05 27.89
C ARG A 430 -59.45 61.01 28.18
N THR A 431 -59.64 59.76 27.77
CA THR A 431 -58.65 58.68 27.94
C THR A 431 -57.53 58.81 26.90
N LEU A 432 -56.31 59.12 27.34
CA LEU A 432 -55.15 59.29 26.45
C LEU A 432 -54.51 57.96 26.00
N SER A 433 -54.71 56.89 26.77
CA SER A 433 -54.26 55.52 26.46
C SER A 433 -55.11 54.54 27.27
N GLU A 434 -55.71 53.55 26.60
CA GLU A 434 -56.53 52.51 27.28
C GLU A 434 -55.66 51.46 27.99
N ALA A 435 -54.49 51.15 27.41
CA ALA A 435 -53.53 50.20 27.96
C ALA A 435 -52.11 50.56 27.54
N LEU A 436 -51.27 50.91 28.53
CA LEU A 436 -49.83 51.09 28.36
C LEU A 436 -49.12 49.85 28.88
N ARG A 437 -48.61 49.01 27.98
CA ARG A 437 -47.75 47.87 28.34
C ARG A 437 -46.30 48.32 28.29
N LEU A 438 -45.62 48.16 29.43
CA LEU A 438 -44.21 48.49 29.58
C LEU A 438 -43.42 47.18 29.74
N GLN A 439 -42.30 47.07 29.05
CA GLN A 439 -41.35 45.97 29.18
C GLN A 439 -40.04 46.50 29.76
N LEU A 440 -39.47 45.71 30.67
CA LEU A 440 -38.12 45.90 31.16
C LEU A 440 -37.15 45.34 30.12
N VAL A 441 -36.21 46.17 29.70
CA VAL A 441 -35.12 45.77 28.81
C VAL A 441 -33.77 46.10 29.43
N ASP A 442 -32.78 45.29 29.09
CA ASP A 442 -31.38 45.58 29.40
C ASP A 442 -30.85 46.76 28.57
N ASP A 443 -29.57 47.09 28.75
CA ASP A 443 -28.97 48.20 28.01
C ASP A 443 -28.92 48.01 26.49
N PHE A 444 -28.98 46.75 26.02
CA PHE A 444 -28.93 46.35 24.61
C PHE A 444 -30.32 46.14 23.97
N GLY A 445 -31.40 46.25 24.76
CA GLY A 445 -32.77 46.09 24.29
C GLY A 445 -33.31 44.66 24.36
N ASN A 446 -32.62 43.73 25.03
CA ASN A 446 -33.15 42.40 25.28
C ASN A 446 -34.20 42.44 26.41
N VAL A 447 -35.32 41.74 26.24
CA VAL A 447 -36.38 41.66 27.26
C VAL A 447 -35.87 40.88 28.47
N THR A 448 -35.95 41.50 29.65
CA THR A 448 -35.39 40.97 30.90
C THR A 448 -36.35 41.19 32.07
N GLY A 449 -35.94 40.81 33.30
CA GLY A 449 -36.67 41.14 34.52
C GLY A 449 -37.94 40.31 34.79
N LYS A 450 -38.10 39.14 34.16
CA LYS A 450 -39.23 38.22 34.42
C LYS A 450 -39.32 37.79 35.89
N ASP A 451 -38.16 37.63 36.53
CA ASP A 451 -38.03 37.11 37.89
C ASP A 451 -37.89 38.22 38.95
N LEU A 452 -37.91 39.49 38.54
CA LEU A 452 -37.83 40.62 39.47
C LEU A 452 -39.11 40.74 40.31
N THR A 453 -38.93 41.03 41.58
CA THR A 453 -40.01 40.99 42.58
C THR A 453 -40.37 42.35 43.16
N ASP A 454 -39.70 43.40 42.68
CA ASP A 454 -39.79 44.77 43.15
C ASP A 454 -40.93 45.57 42.52
N ASN A 455 -41.30 46.67 43.18
CA ASN A 455 -42.37 47.54 42.72
C ASN A 455 -41.82 48.61 41.76
N ILE A 456 -42.38 48.68 40.55
CA ILE A 456 -42.11 49.77 39.59
C ILE A 456 -43.05 50.94 39.90
N GLU A 457 -42.51 52.11 40.21
CA GLU A 457 -43.27 53.35 40.35
C GLU A 457 -43.21 54.18 39.07
N VAL A 458 -44.37 54.55 38.52
CA VAL A 458 -44.49 55.32 37.26
C VAL A 458 -45.13 56.67 37.55
N HIS A 459 -44.36 57.75 37.37
CA HIS A 459 -44.84 59.11 37.54
C HIS A 459 -45.08 59.79 36.18
N VAL A 460 -46.25 60.42 36.03
CA VAL A 460 -46.51 61.33 34.92
C VAL A 460 -46.03 62.73 35.34
N LYS A 461 -45.05 63.28 34.61
CA LYS A 461 -44.54 64.65 34.79
C LYS A 461 -44.91 65.50 33.58
N GLY A 462 -45.13 66.79 33.80
CA GLY A 462 -45.47 67.76 32.77
C GLY A 462 -44.82 69.11 33.06
N ASN A 463 -44.58 69.90 32.02
CA ASN A 463 -43.90 71.18 32.17
C ASN A 463 -44.86 72.23 32.75
N ASN A 464 -44.43 72.86 33.85
CA ASN A 464 -44.95 74.09 34.46
C ASN A 464 -46.45 74.37 34.29
N GLY A 465 -47.28 73.76 35.15
CA GLY A 465 -48.67 74.17 35.38
C GLY A 465 -49.76 73.45 34.58
N ALA A 466 -49.41 72.48 33.73
CA ALA A 466 -50.40 71.67 32.99
C ALA A 466 -51.17 70.67 33.90
N GLU A 467 -52.47 70.46 33.63
CA GLU A 467 -53.24 69.38 34.25
C GLU A 467 -52.64 68.01 33.88
N LEU A 468 -52.27 67.22 34.89
CA LEU A 468 -51.69 65.89 34.69
C LEU A 468 -52.76 64.79 34.63
N PRO A 469 -52.73 63.89 33.63
CA PRO A 469 -53.55 62.69 33.59
C PRO A 469 -53.32 61.81 34.83
N LYS A 470 -54.40 61.37 35.49
CA LYS A 470 -54.32 60.51 36.68
C LYS A 470 -54.41 59.04 36.27
N LEU A 471 -53.42 58.25 36.69
CA LEU A 471 -53.44 56.79 36.54
C LEU A 471 -54.48 56.16 37.48
N GLN A 472 -55.68 55.88 36.95
CA GLN A 472 -56.81 55.37 37.73
C GLN A 472 -56.87 53.83 37.72
N GLY A 473 -56.09 53.17 38.59
CA GLY A 473 -56.03 51.70 38.59
C GLY A 473 -55.63 50.97 39.88
N ASN A 474 -55.20 51.67 40.96
CA ASN A 474 -54.55 50.99 42.08
C ASN A 474 -55.51 50.67 43.27
N LYS A 475 -56.35 49.64 43.10
CA LYS A 475 -57.10 49.00 44.20
C LYS A 475 -56.68 47.53 44.31
N ASN A 476 -56.15 47.15 45.47
CA ASN A 476 -55.82 45.78 45.96
C ASN A 476 -54.34 45.33 45.94
N ALA A 477 -53.39 46.15 46.43
CA ALA A 477 -51.98 45.75 46.62
C ALA A 477 -51.79 44.40 47.37
N LYS A 478 -52.55 44.14 48.46
CA LYS A 478 -52.50 42.85 49.18
C LYS A 478 -53.02 41.66 48.36
N LYS A 479 -53.90 41.88 47.37
CA LYS A 479 -54.36 40.84 46.43
C LYS A 479 -53.31 40.63 45.33
N LEU A 480 -52.69 41.70 44.85
CA LEU A 480 -51.60 41.66 43.86
C LEU A 480 -50.37 40.89 44.39
N GLN A 481 -49.96 41.13 45.63
CA GLN A 481 -48.86 40.39 46.28
C GLN A 481 -49.18 38.89 46.41
N ARG A 482 -50.41 38.53 46.78
CA ARG A 482 -50.84 37.13 46.89
C ARG A 482 -50.98 36.44 45.52
N MET A 483 -51.37 37.17 44.47
CA MET A 483 -51.33 36.68 43.09
C MET A 483 -49.89 36.55 42.57
N SER A 484 -48.98 37.45 42.94
CA SER A 484 -47.55 37.37 42.58
C SER A 484 -46.89 36.13 43.20
N GLN A 485 -47.15 35.84 44.48
CA GLN A 485 -46.67 34.62 45.14
C GLN A 485 -47.20 33.35 44.47
N LEU A 486 -48.53 33.27 44.26
CA LEU A 486 -49.14 32.13 43.55
C LEU A 486 -48.70 32.02 42.07
N SER A 487 -48.32 33.12 41.42
CA SER A 487 -47.74 33.08 40.07
C SER A 487 -46.32 32.52 40.10
N LYS A 488 -45.45 32.95 41.02
CA LYS A 488 -44.09 32.40 41.14
C LYS A 488 -44.12 30.92 41.46
N GLU A 489 -44.99 30.50 42.37
CA GLU A 489 -45.20 29.08 42.72
C GLU A 489 -45.70 28.26 41.51
N ARG A 490 -46.65 28.81 40.73
CA ARG A 490 -47.08 28.26 39.44
C ARG A 490 -45.89 28.16 38.47
N ASP A 491 -45.08 29.20 38.35
CA ASP A 491 -44.01 29.29 37.35
C ASP A 491 -42.85 28.34 37.68
N THR A 492 -42.50 28.19 38.96
CA THR A 492 -41.53 27.18 39.43
C THR A 492 -42.04 25.75 39.25
N LEU A 493 -43.31 25.47 39.59
CA LEU A 493 -43.92 24.14 39.34
C LEU A 493 -44.00 23.84 37.83
N THR A 494 -44.37 24.82 37.02
CA THR A 494 -44.44 24.68 35.56
C THR A 494 -43.05 24.39 34.97
N ALA A 495 -41.99 25.04 35.47
CA ALA A 495 -40.61 24.75 35.07
C ALA A 495 -40.16 23.33 35.51
N SER A 496 -40.48 22.91 36.74
CA SER A 496 -40.18 21.56 37.26
C SER A 496 -40.85 20.46 36.43
N ILE A 497 -42.15 20.60 36.16
CA ILE A 497 -42.94 19.66 35.33
C ILE A 497 -42.40 19.64 33.91
N LYS A 498 -42.05 20.81 33.34
CA LYS A 498 -41.47 20.90 32.00
C LYS A 498 -40.13 20.16 31.93
N ALA A 499 -39.20 20.42 32.84
CA ALA A 499 -37.89 19.75 32.87
C ALA A 499 -38.03 18.23 33.08
N SER A 500 -38.98 17.81 33.93
CA SER A 500 -39.29 16.39 34.14
C SER A 500 -39.84 15.73 32.86
N LYS A 501 -40.76 16.40 32.14
CA LYS A 501 -41.28 15.91 30.85
C LYS A 501 -40.21 15.84 29.77
N GLU A 502 -39.37 16.86 29.64
CA GLU A 502 -38.25 16.87 28.69
C GLU A 502 -37.26 15.72 28.99
N LEU A 503 -37.03 15.39 30.26
CA LEU A 503 -36.26 14.21 30.66
C LEU A 503 -36.95 12.90 30.25
N PHE A 504 -38.25 12.74 30.47
CA PHE A 504 -39.00 11.55 30.06
C PHE A 504 -39.06 11.40 28.54
N GLU A 505 -39.31 12.47 27.79
CA GLU A 505 -39.28 12.49 26.32
C GLU A 505 -37.89 12.13 25.78
N GLY A 506 -36.81 12.71 26.34
CA GLY A 506 -35.44 12.38 25.96
C GLY A 506 -35.00 10.95 26.33
N ILE A 507 -35.61 10.34 27.34
CA ILE A 507 -35.42 8.90 27.65
C ILE A 507 -36.21 8.04 26.66
N GLN A 508 -37.47 8.37 26.36
CA GLN A 508 -38.27 7.65 25.35
C GLN A 508 -37.65 7.71 23.96
N GLN A 509 -37.12 8.86 23.54
CA GLN A 509 -36.42 9.01 22.26
C GLN A 509 -35.17 8.12 22.19
N ARG A 510 -34.36 8.06 23.27
CA ARG A 510 -33.21 7.14 23.33
C ARG A 510 -33.62 5.68 23.27
N LEU A 511 -34.66 5.28 24.00
CA LEU A 511 -35.22 3.92 23.93
C LEU A 511 -35.71 3.58 22.51
N GLN A 512 -36.38 4.52 21.83
CA GLN A 512 -36.85 4.34 20.46
C GLN A 512 -35.70 4.23 19.45
N MET A 513 -34.62 5.01 19.63
CA MET A 513 -33.40 4.92 18.82
C MET A 513 -32.66 3.59 19.05
N SER A 514 -32.52 3.14 20.31
CA SER A 514 -31.94 1.84 20.65
C SER A 514 -32.76 0.67 20.08
N LYS A 515 -34.09 0.71 20.21
CA LYS A 515 -35.01 -0.26 19.59
C LYS A 515 -34.81 -0.35 18.08
N LYS A 516 -34.76 0.80 17.41
CA LYS A 516 -34.54 0.87 15.96
C LYS A 516 -33.16 0.30 15.58
N SER A 517 -32.13 0.59 16.38
CA SER A 517 -30.79 0.02 16.17
C SER A 517 -30.78 -1.52 16.26
N ALA A 518 -31.54 -2.10 17.19
CA ALA A 518 -31.68 -3.56 17.29
C ALA A 518 -32.48 -4.15 16.10
N GLU A 519 -33.53 -3.46 15.63
CA GLU A 519 -34.29 -3.84 14.43
C GLU A 519 -33.44 -3.77 13.15
N ASP A 520 -32.65 -2.70 12.98
CA ASP A 520 -31.74 -2.51 11.84
C ASP A 520 -30.60 -3.56 11.86
N ALA A 521 -30.05 -3.89 13.04
CA ALA A 521 -29.05 -4.95 13.20
C ALA A 521 -29.61 -6.35 12.82
N ALA A 522 -30.82 -6.68 13.29
CA ALA A 522 -31.50 -7.92 12.94
C ALA A 522 -31.82 -8.03 11.44
N LYS A 523 -32.17 -6.90 10.79
CA LYS A 523 -32.38 -6.84 9.33
C LYS A 523 -31.08 -7.10 8.56
N ASN A 524 -29.96 -6.48 8.96
CA ASN A 524 -28.66 -6.72 8.35
C ASN A 524 -28.23 -8.20 8.47
N GLU A 525 -28.44 -8.81 9.63
CA GLU A 525 -28.18 -10.25 9.83
C GLU A 525 -29.01 -11.12 8.86
N LEU A 526 -30.31 -10.82 8.70
CA LEU A 526 -31.19 -11.54 7.77
C LEU A 526 -30.74 -11.41 6.31
N GLU A 527 -30.35 -10.21 5.87
CA GLU A 527 -29.82 -9.98 4.51
C GLU A 527 -28.53 -10.76 4.24
N LEU A 528 -27.67 -10.96 5.25
CA LEU A 528 -26.47 -11.78 5.15
C LEU A 528 -26.81 -13.28 5.12
N ARG A 529 -27.75 -13.75 5.95
CA ARG A 529 -28.27 -15.13 5.91
C ARG A 529 -28.83 -15.47 4.52
N GLU A 530 -29.61 -14.57 3.90
CA GLU A 530 -30.14 -14.80 2.54
C GLU A 530 -29.06 -14.89 1.46
N LYS A 531 -27.98 -14.10 1.56
CA LYS A 531 -26.81 -14.20 0.65
C LYS A 531 -26.11 -15.56 0.79
N LEU A 532 -25.98 -16.07 2.02
CA LEU A 532 -25.38 -17.39 2.26
C LEU A 532 -26.28 -18.53 1.75
N ARG A 533 -27.61 -18.38 1.85
CA ARG A 533 -28.59 -19.32 1.28
C ARG A 533 -28.47 -19.42 -0.25
N GLN A 534 -28.19 -18.31 -0.94
CA GLN A 534 -27.92 -18.32 -2.39
C GLN A 534 -26.64 -19.10 -2.75
N LEU A 535 -25.69 -19.23 -1.83
CA LEU A 535 -24.48 -20.04 -1.99
C LEU A 535 -24.67 -21.51 -1.56
N GLY A 536 -25.89 -21.94 -1.23
CA GLY A 536 -26.23 -23.34 -0.97
C GLY A 536 -26.14 -23.81 0.49
N VAL A 537 -25.89 -22.90 1.44
CA VAL A 537 -25.91 -23.22 2.88
C VAL A 537 -27.36 -23.22 3.38
N ARG A 538 -27.68 -24.10 4.35
CA ARG A 538 -29.02 -24.18 4.97
C ARG A 538 -29.11 -23.33 6.22
N ASP A 539 -30.23 -22.63 6.38
CA ASP A 539 -30.51 -21.74 7.52
C ASP A 539 -30.38 -22.42 8.90
N ALA A 540 -30.58 -23.74 8.97
CA ALA A 540 -30.44 -24.55 10.19
C ALA A 540 -28.99 -24.67 10.70
N HIS A 541 -27.96 -24.35 9.90
CA HIS A 541 -26.56 -24.38 10.33
C HIS A 541 -26.03 -22.98 10.70
N ILE A 542 -26.90 -21.96 10.70
CA ILE A 542 -26.56 -20.57 10.97
C ILE A 542 -27.58 -19.91 11.92
N ALA A 543 -28.32 -20.71 12.70
CA ALA A 543 -29.36 -20.19 13.58
C ALA A 543 -28.78 -19.47 14.81
N THR A 544 -27.72 -20.02 15.39
CA THR A 544 -27.02 -19.52 16.58
C THR A 544 -25.55 -19.23 16.31
N ARG A 545 -24.94 -18.35 17.14
CA ARG A 545 -23.51 -18.02 17.09
C ARG A 545 -22.60 -19.26 17.12
N LYS A 546 -22.98 -20.28 17.91
CA LYS A 546 -22.23 -21.54 18.05
C LYS A 546 -22.24 -22.37 16.77
N GLU A 547 -23.39 -22.50 16.10
CA GLU A 547 -23.50 -23.24 14.84
C GLU A 547 -22.75 -22.54 13.71
N VAL A 548 -22.78 -21.21 13.64
CA VAL A 548 -21.96 -20.44 12.68
C VAL A 548 -20.47 -20.69 12.93
N GLN A 549 -20.04 -20.75 14.20
CA GLN A 549 -18.63 -21.01 14.55
C GLN A 549 -18.19 -22.43 14.16
N GLU A 550 -19.03 -23.44 14.44
CA GLU A 550 -18.81 -24.84 14.04
C GLU A 550 -18.75 -24.99 12.50
N LEU A 551 -19.64 -24.29 11.79
CA LEU A 551 -19.66 -24.24 10.33
C LEU A 551 -18.43 -23.52 9.75
N MET A 552 -17.97 -22.43 10.36
CA MET A 552 -16.73 -21.76 9.99
C MET A 552 -15.52 -22.69 10.16
N THR A 553 -15.39 -23.40 11.29
CA THR A 553 -14.30 -24.37 11.47
C THR A 553 -14.32 -25.48 10.42
N SER A 554 -15.47 -26.13 10.20
CA SER A 554 -15.60 -27.21 9.20
C SER A 554 -15.37 -26.72 7.75
N THR A 555 -15.82 -25.50 7.43
CA THR A 555 -15.57 -24.88 6.12
C THR A 555 -14.08 -24.58 5.95
N ASN A 556 -13.38 -24.14 7.00
CA ASN A 556 -11.96 -23.82 6.95
C ASN A 556 -11.10 -25.09 6.81
N GLU A 557 -11.44 -26.15 7.53
CA GLU A 557 -10.86 -27.49 7.35
C GLU A 557 -11.03 -27.96 5.89
N THR A 558 -12.23 -27.85 5.33
CA THR A 558 -12.49 -28.21 3.92
C THR A 558 -11.69 -27.34 2.94
N ILE A 559 -11.51 -26.04 3.21
CA ILE A 559 -10.66 -25.15 2.39
C ILE A 559 -9.20 -25.60 2.45
N GLU A 560 -8.66 -25.91 3.62
CA GLU A 560 -7.28 -26.36 3.78
C GLU A 560 -7.05 -27.74 3.17
N GLU A 561 -7.99 -28.69 3.27
CA GLU A 561 -7.94 -29.95 2.53
C GLU A 561 -7.87 -29.74 1.02
N LEU A 562 -8.71 -28.85 0.47
CA LEU A 562 -8.71 -28.53 -0.97
C LEU A 562 -7.47 -27.72 -1.41
N ARG A 563 -6.87 -26.92 -0.53
CA ARG A 563 -5.60 -26.23 -0.78
C ARG A 563 -4.43 -27.22 -0.85
N ASN A 564 -4.37 -28.15 0.09
CA ASN A 564 -3.28 -29.13 0.25
C ASN A 564 -3.38 -30.34 -0.68
N LYS A 565 -4.53 -30.57 -1.32
CA LYS A 565 -4.69 -31.60 -2.35
C LYS A 565 -3.66 -31.41 -3.48
N PRO A 566 -2.89 -32.46 -3.86
CA PRO A 566 -1.90 -32.36 -4.93
C PRO A 566 -2.57 -32.03 -6.27
N ARG A 567 -1.97 -31.10 -7.00
CA ARG A 567 -2.38 -30.62 -8.33
C ARG A 567 -1.21 -30.73 -9.31
N ARG A 568 -1.48 -30.77 -10.61
CA ARG A 568 -0.44 -30.64 -11.64
C ARG A 568 0.21 -29.24 -11.54
N ILE A 569 1.52 -29.20 -11.28
CA ILE A 569 2.31 -27.96 -11.21
C ILE A 569 3.28 -27.93 -12.40
N CYS A 570 3.36 -26.78 -13.10
CA CYS A 570 4.34 -26.59 -14.16
C CYS A 570 5.77 -26.57 -13.61
N ARG A 571 6.67 -27.40 -14.15
CA ARG A 571 8.07 -27.50 -13.68
C ARG A 571 9.01 -26.45 -14.28
N ILE A 572 8.53 -25.64 -15.23
CA ILE A 572 9.29 -24.51 -15.79
C ILE A 572 9.62 -23.52 -14.67
N LYS A 573 10.88 -23.11 -14.53
CA LYS A 573 11.28 -22.13 -13.50
C LYS A 573 10.58 -20.79 -13.76
N ARG A 574 9.92 -20.23 -12.74
CA ARG A 574 9.35 -18.87 -12.78
C ARG A 574 10.44 -17.84 -13.04
N TYR A 575 10.09 -16.78 -13.76
CA TYR A 575 10.91 -15.57 -13.85
C TYR A 575 10.50 -14.63 -12.71
N GLU A 576 11.46 -14.02 -12.00
CA GLU A 576 11.16 -13.14 -10.87
C GLU A 576 10.54 -11.81 -11.36
N THR A 577 9.37 -11.47 -10.83
CA THR A 577 8.64 -10.24 -11.16
C THR A 577 8.82 -9.23 -10.04
N ARG A 578 9.65 -8.20 -10.26
CA ARG A 578 9.97 -7.17 -9.25
C ARG A 578 9.24 -5.84 -9.48
N ASP A 579 8.97 -5.48 -10.74
CA ASP A 579 8.60 -4.11 -11.12
C ASP A 579 7.20 -3.99 -11.77
N GLY A 580 6.40 -5.06 -11.78
CA GLY A 580 5.05 -5.08 -12.39
C GLY A 580 4.98 -5.04 -13.92
N GLU A 581 6.02 -4.56 -14.61
CA GLU A 581 6.13 -4.58 -16.08
C GLU A 581 6.45 -5.96 -16.67
N ILE A 582 7.05 -6.85 -15.88
CA ILE A 582 7.22 -8.26 -16.27
C ILE A 582 5.97 -9.00 -15.81
N LEU A 583 5.18 -9.51 -16.76
CA LEU A 583 3.96 -10.26 -16.47
C LEU A 583 4.30 -11.68 -15.99
N GLY A 584 5.33 -12.29 -16.60
CA GLY A 584 5.83 -13.62 -16.24
C GLY A 584 5.98 -14.53 -17.46
N LYS A 585 6.33 -15.80 -17.23
CA LYS A 585 6.41 -16.80 -18.30
C LYS A 585 5.03 -17.30 -18.71
N VAL A 586 4.84 -17.53 -20.01
CA VAL A 586 3.60 -18.08 -20.61
C VAL A 586 3.08 -19.31 -19.83
N ALA A 587 3.97 -20.22 -19.42
CA ALA A 587 3.70 -21.39 -18.59
C ALA A 587 2.97 -21.13 -17.25
N HIS A 588 3.16 -19.97 -16.63
CA HIS A 588 2.64 -19.62 -15.30
C HIS A 588 1.51 -18.58 -15.33
N LEU A 589 1.30 -17.93 -16.47
CA LEU A 589 0.21 -16.98 -16.70
C LEU A 589 -1.14 -17.66 -16.95
N VAL A 590 -1.13 -18.96 -17.21
CA VAL A 590 -2.31 -19.76 -17.55
C VAL A 590 -2.28 -21.12 -16.85
N GLU A 591 -3.46 -21.51 -16.36
CA GLU A 591 -3.80 -22.84 -15.88
C GLU A 591 -4.84 -23.47 -16.80
N VAL A 592 -4.85 -24.80 -16.92
CA VAL A 592 -5.79 -25.56 -17.75
C VAL A 592 -6.38 -26.67 -16.88
N GLU A 593 -7.71 -26.81 -16.89
CA GLU A 593 -8.43 -27.75 -16.02
C GLU A 593 -8.19 -29.21 -16.41
N ASP A 594 -8.58 -29.58 -17.64
CA ASP A 594 -8.43 -30.95 -18.17
C ASP A 594 -6.95 -31.31 -18.41
N GLU A 595 -6.54 -32.50 -17.95
CA GLU A 595 -5.17 -32.98 -18.09
C GLU A 595 -4.76 -33.21 -19.54
N ASN A 596 -5.56 -33.93 -20.33
CA ASN A 596 -5.24 -34.22 -21.72
C ASN A 596 -5.14 -32.92 -22.53
N VAL A 597 -6.04 -31.97 -22.28
CA VAL A 597 -5.97 -30.63 -22.88
C VAL A 597 -4.70 -29.90 -22.46
N ALA A 598 -4.34 -29.91 -21.17
CA ALA A 598 -3.12 -29.28 -20.69
C ALA A 598 -1.87 -29.83 -21.40
N TYR A 599 -1.75 -31.16 -21.54
CA TYR A 599 -0.65 -31.79 -22.29
C TYR A 599 -0.65 -31.37 -23.77
N VAL A 600 -1.80 -31.45 -24.45
CA VAL A 600 -1.90 -31.14 -25.90
C VAL A 600 -1.62 -29.67 -26.20
N LEU A 601 -2.10 -28.74 -25.36
CA LEU A 601 -1.81 -27.31 -25.52
C LEU A 601 -0.35 -26.99 -25.17
N SER A 602 0.22 -27.61 -24.13
CA SER A 602 1.63 -27.41 -23.77
C SER A 602 2.58 -27.93 -24.85
N TRP A 603 2.27 -29.09 -25.44
CA TRP A 603 2.98 -29.62 -26.61
C TRP A 603 2.84 -28.71 -27.83
N HIS A 604 1.63 -28.19 -28.10
CA HIS A 604 1.42 -27.28 -29.22
C HIS A 604 2.22 -25.97 -29.06
N MET A 605 2.28 -25.45 -27.83
CA MET A 605 3.00 -24.23 -27.47
C MET A 605 4.45 -24.47 -27.01
N ALA A 606 5.04 -25.64 -27.29
CA ALA A 606 6.36 -26.00 -26.75
C ALA A 606 7.49 -25.03 -27.17
N SER A 607 7.31 -24.28 -28.26
CA SER A 607 8.22 -23.21 -28.72
C SER A 607 8.11 -21.90 -27.95
N ASP A 608 7.03 -21.70 -27.20
CA ASP A 608 6.61 -20.39 -26.65
C ASP A 608 6.25 -20.46 -25.16
N ILE A 609 6.07 -21.65 -24.60
CA ILE A 609 5.64 -21.87 -23.21
C ILE A 609 6.66 -21.35 -22.18
N ASP A 610 7.96 -21.34 -22.53
CA ASP A 610 9.03 -20.78 -21.69
C ASP A 610 9.27 -19.27 -21.91
N CYS A 611 8.58 -18.64 -22.87
CA CYS A 611 8.73 -17.22 -23.20
C CYS A 611 8.25 -16.30 -22.06
N VAL A 612 8.98 -15.23 -21.78
CA VAL A 612 8.64 -14.20 -20.80
C VAL A 612 7.84 -13.07 -21.47
N LEU A 613 6.63 -12.81 -20.96
CA LEU A 613 5.82 -11.67 -21.40
C LEU A 613 6.15 -10.42 -20.57
N THR A 614 6.35 -9.29 -21.24
CA THR A 614 6.53 -7.97 -20.62
C THR A 614 5.52 -6.97 -21.19
N THR A 615 5.18 -5.92 -20.46
CA THR A 615 4.35 -4.82 -20.97
C THR A 615 5.09 -4.06 -22.07
N THR A 616 6.33 -3.63 -21.78
CA THR A 616 7.16 -2.76 -22.62
C THR A 616 8.30 -3.49 -23.33
N LEU A 617 8.74 -2.96 -24.48
CA LEU A 617 9.91 -3.41 -25.24
C LEU A 617 11.21 -3.08 -24.49
N ALA A 618 11.26 -1.94 -23.79
CA ALA A 618 12.38 -1.60 -22.92
C ALA A 618 12.63 -2.71 -21.88
N LYS A 619 11.57 -3.18 -21.19
CA LYS A 619 11.68 -4.28 -20.24
C LYS A 619 11.95 -5.63 -20.89
N ALA A 620 11.49 -5.87 -22.12
CA ALA A 620 11.83 -7.07 -22.88
C ALA A 620 13.34 -7.14 -23.17
N ASN A 621 13.94 -6.02 -23.62
CA ASN A 621 15.37 -5.93 -23.88
C ASN A 621 16.19 -6.15 -22.60
N GLU A 622 15.78 -5.54 -21.48
CA GLU A 622 16.42 -5.72 -20.18
C GLU A 622 16.42 -7.21 -19.74
N VAL A 623 15.29 -7.91 -19.91
CA VAL A 623 15.19 -9.37 -19.62
C VAL A 623 16.07 -10.19 -20.59
N PHE A 624 16.12 -9.82 -21.86
CA PHE A 624 16.93 -10.50 -22.87
C PHE A 624 18.43 -10.36 -22.58
N GLU A 625 18.90 -9.16 -22.22
CA GLU A 625 20.28 -8.89 -21.84
C GLU A 625 20.67 -9.60 -20.54
N ASN A 626 19.85 -9.46 -19.48
CA ASN A 626 20.09 -10.08 -18.17
C ASN A 626 20.16 -11.62 -18.21
N THR A 627 19.60 -12.25 -19.25
CA THR A 627 19.60 -13.71 -19.45
C THR A 627 20.68 -14.18 -20.44
N ASN A 628 21.67 -13.33 -20.73
CA ASN A 628 22.74 -13.58 -21.71
C ASN A 628 22.18 -13.93 -23.11
N MET A 629 21.10 -13.24 -23.52
CA MET A 629 20.40 -13.43 -24.81
C MET A 629 19.82 -14.83 -25.03
N ARG A 630 19.58 -15.61 -23.97
CA ARG A 630 19.06 -16.99 -24.04
C ARG A 630 17.55 -17.09 -23.85
N GLN A 631 16.94 -16.17 -23.10
CA GLN A 631 15.51 -16.20 -22.79
C GLN A 631 14.69 -15.61 -23.94
N GLN A 632 13.69 -16.35 -24.42
CA GLN A 632 12.67 -15.76 -25.29
C GLN A 632 11.86 -14.72 -24.51
N VAL A 633 11.62 -13.56 -25.13
CA VAL A 633 10.83 -12.46 -24.59
C VAL A 633 9.79 -12.00 -25.62
N LEU A 634 8.61 -11.59 -25.16
CA LEU A 634 7.55 -11.03 -25.99
C LEU A 634 6.94 -9.79 -25.32
N PRO A 635 7.26 -8.58 -25.81
CA PRO A 635 6.65 -7.35 -25.32
C PRO A 635 5.25 -7.16 -25.90
N ILE A 636 4.24 -6.96 -25.03
CA ILE A 636 2.84 -6.77 -25.43
C ILE A 636 2.67 -5.52 -26.30
N GLU A 637 3.42 -4.44 -26.06
CA GLU A 637 3.36 -3.23 -26.89
C GLU A 637 3.84 -3.43 -28.34
N SER A 638 4.70 -4.42 -28.60
CA SER A 638 5.19 -4.73 -29.95
C SER A 638 4.21 -5.55 -30.79
N ILE A 639 3.14 -6.05 -30.18
CA ILE A 639 2.15 -6.91 -30.85
C ILE A 639 1.18 -6.04 -31.67
N TYR A 640 1.14 -6.26 -32.99
CA TYR A 640 0.22 -5.56 -33.90
C TYR A 640 -1.24 -6.00 -33.70
N LYS A 641 -1.95 -5.31 -32.79
CA LYS A 641 -3.29 -5.68 -32.30
C LYS A 641 -4.36 -5.74 -33.40
N ASN A 642 -4.26 -4.91 -34.44
CA ASN A 642 -5.25 -4.82 -35.53
C ASN A 642 -5.26 -6.04 -36.47
N GLY A 643 -4.20 -6.86 -36.45
CA GLY A 643 -4.12 -8.10 -37.24
C GLY A 643 -4.61 -9.35 -36.52
N LEU A 644 -4.94 -9.26 -35.22
CA LEU A 644 -5.32 -10.40 -34.39
C LEU A 644 -6.83 -10.66 -34.44
N THR A 645 -7.25 -11.92 -34.56
CA THR A 645 -8.66 -12.31 -34.50
C THR A 645 -9.29 -11.99 -33.14
N GLU A 646 -10.58 -11.63 -33.12
CA GLU A 646 -11.32 -11.37 -31.88
C GLU A 646 -11.37 -12.62 -30.98
N TRP A 647 -11.36 -12.42 -29.65
CA TRP A 647 -11.36 -13.51 -28.67
C TRP A 647 -12.61 -14.38 -28.84
N ASP A 648 -13.79 -13.76 -28.71
CA ASP A 648 -15.11 -14.41 -28.76
C ASP A 648 -15.70 -14.50 -30.18
N LYS A 649 -14.84 -14.45 -31.20
CA LYS A 649 -15.21 -14.72 -32.60
C LYS A 649 -15.96 -16.07 -32.68
N PRO A 650 -17.09 -16.17 -33.41
CA PRO A 650 -17.82 -17.43 -33.53
C PRO A 650 -17.02 -18.49 -34.30
N LEU A 651 -17.23 -19.76 -33.93
CA LEU A 651 -16.53 -20.92 -34.52
C LEU A 651 -16.81 -21.06 -36.03
N PRO A 652 -15.86 -21.57 -36.84
CA PRO A 652 -16.00 -21.65 -38.30
C PRO A 652 -17.29 -22.32 -38.78
N HIS A 653 -17.75 -23.38 -38.10
CA HIS A 653 -18.94 -24.12 -38.49
C HIS A 653 -20.25 -23.32 -38.39
N THR A 654 -20.33 -22.28 -37.54
CA THR A 654 -21.57 -21.50 -37.39
C THR A 654 -21.84 -20.59 -38.61
N ARG A 655 -20.84 -20.41 -39.48
CA ARG A 655 -20.94 -19.64 -40.74
C ARG A 655 -21.03 -20.55 -41.97
N VAL A 656 -20.96 -21.87 -41.79
CA VAL A 656 -21.10 -22.87 -42.85
C VAL A 656 -22.54 -23.38 -42.85
N PRO A 657 -23.21 -23.50 -44.01
CA PRO A 657 -24.55 -24.09 -44.09
C PRO A 657 -24.50 -25.60 -43.80
N MET A 658 -24.59 -25.96 -42.52
CA MET A 658 -24.99 -27.31 -42.09
C MET A 658 -26.52 -27.43 -42.06
N ASN A 659 -27.02 -28.67 -42.12
CA ASN A 659 -28.44 -28.94 -41.92
C ASN A 659 -28.90 -28.39 -40.56
N HIS A 660 -30.06 -27.71 -40.55
CA HIS A 660 -30.53 -27.00 -39.36
C HIS A 660 -30.59 -27.90 -38.11
N GLY A 661 -29.89 -27.48 -37.05
CA GLY A 661 -29.85 -28.16 -35.76
C GLY A 661 -28.72 -29.17 -35.56
N GLN A 662 -27.91 -29.50 -36.57
CA GLN A 662 -26.74 -30.36 -36.38
C GLN A 662 -25.55 -29.57 -35.84
N THR A 663 -25.15 -29.84 -34.59
CA THR A 663 -23.82 -29.48 -34.10
C THR A 663 -22.76 -30.42 -34.69
N PRO A 664 -21.52 -29.96 -34.93
CA PRO A 664 -20.45 -30.84 -35.37
C PRO A 664 -20.07 -31.83 -34.27
N SER A 665 -19.75 -33.07 -34.67
CA SER A 665 -19.26 -34.10 -33.74
C SER A 665 -17.96 -33.69 -33.06
N GLY A 666 -17.71 -34.24 -31.86
CA GLY A 666 -16.48 -34.06 -31.11
C GLY A 666 -16.31 -32.72 -30.38
N ASN A 667 -17.41 -32.03 -30.04
CA ASN A 667 -17.44 -30.83 -29.19
C ASN A 667 -16.34 -29.79 -29.52
N PRO A 668 -16.39 -29.15 -30.71
CA PRO A 668 -15.39 -28.18 -31.14
C PRO A 668 -15.38 -26.93 -30.26
N VAL A 669 -14.25 -26.63 -29.63
CA VAL A 669 -14.03 -25.44 -28.79
C VAL A 669 -12.71 -24.77 -29.18
N TYR A 670 -12.64 -23.44 -29.19
CA TYR A 670 -11.35 -22.76 -29.39
C TYR A 670 -10.39 -23.06 -28.23
N ALA A 671 -9.16 -23.46 -28.56
CA ALA A 671 -8.13 -23.81 -27.58
C ALA A 671 -7.90 -22.69 -26.54
N ARG A 672 -7.96 -21.43 -26.99
CA ARG A 672 -7.83 -20.23 -26.13
C ARG A 672 -8.95 -20.07 -25.08
N HIS A 673 -10.13 -20.65 -25.29
CA HIS A 673 -11.24 -20.59 -24.32
C HIS A 673 -11.12 -21.63 -23.19
N LEU A 674 -10.14 -22.53 -23.27
CA LEU A 674 -9.86 -23.54 -22.24
C LEU A 674 -8.74 -23.08 -21.27
N LEU A 675 -8.25 -21.85 -21.44
CA LEU A 675 -7.21 -21.25 -20.63
C LEU A 675 -7.84 -20.45 -19.49
N ARG A 676 -7.39 -20.68 -18.25
CA ARG A 676 -7.72 -19.84 -17.09
C ARG A 676 -6.51 -18.96 -16.77
N PHE A 677 -6.67 -17.65 -16.86
CA PHE A 677 -5.58 -16.71 -16.55
C PHE A 677 -5.34 -16.62 -15.03
N THR A 678 -4.08 -16.63 -14.62
CA THR A 678 -3.66 -16.45 -13.21
C THR A 678 -3.47 -14.98 -12.84
N GLY A 679 -3.37 -14.09 -13.84
CA GLY A 679 -3.26 -12.65 -13.70
C GLY A 679 -3.23 -11.94 -15.06
N HIS A 680 -3.28 -10.61 -15.04
CA HIS A 680 -3.10 -9.73 -16.22
C HIS A 680 -3.94 -10.14 -17.45
N GLU A 681 -5.22 -10.51 -17.24
CA GLU A 681 -6.10 -11.14 -18.24
C GLU A 681 -6.10 -10.44 -19.61
N GLU A 682 -6.24 -9.10 -19.66
CA GLU A 682 -6.29 -8.36 -20.92
C GLU A 682 -4.97 -8.43 -21.72
N ASN A 683 -3.83 -8.36 -21.04
CA ASN A 683 -2.52 -8.54 -21.69
C ASN A 683 -2.33 -9.98 -22.15
N CYS A 684 -2.77 -10.96 -21.34
CA CYS A 684 -2.71 -12.36 -21.69
C CYS A 684 -3.61 -12.69 -22.90
N LYS A 685 -4.83 -12.16 -22.97
CA LYS A 685 -5.70 -12.28 -24.16
C LYS A 685 -4.99 -11.80 -25.43
N ILE A 686 -4.28 -10.68 -25.38
CA ILE A 686 -3.49 -10.16 -26.53
C ILE A 686 -2.38 -11.14 -26.92
N ALA A 687 -1.58 -11.62 -25.95
CA ALA A 687 -0.50 -12.57 -26.23
C ALA A 687 -1.00 -13.92 -26.76
N PHE A 688 -2.01 -14.52 -26.12
CA PHE A 688 -2.53 -15.83 -26.52
C PHE A 688 -3.31 -15.79 -27.85
N ARG A 689 -3.85 -14.63 -28.27
CA ARG A 689 -4.35 -14.43 -29.65
C ARG A 689 -3.23 -14.57 -30.70
N LEU A 690 -2.02 -14.11 -30.39
CA LEU A 690 -0.85 -14.25 -31.27
C LEU A 690 -0.27 -15.67 -31.23
N LEU A 691 -0.06 -16.21 -30.02
CA LEU A 691 0.65 -17.47 -29.81
C LEU A 691 -0.21 -18.72 -30.10
N LEU A 692 -1.48 -18.74 -29.67
CA LEU A 692 -2.37 -19.91 -29.80
C LEU A 692 -3.42 -19.76 -30.92
N GLN A 693 -3.60 -18.55 -31.45
CA GLN A 693 -4.38 -18.26 -32.67
C GLN A 693 -5.83 -18.79 -32.64
N ASP A 694 -6.37 -19.14 -33.80
CA ASP A 694 -7.72 -19.69 -34.01
C ASP A 694 -7.76 -21.23 -33.92
N ASN A 695 -6.83 -21.85 -33.17
CA ASN A 695 -6.78 -23.30 -33.00
C ASN A 695 -8.04 -23.84 -32.31
N ILE A 696 -8.56 -24.98 -32.80
CA ILE A 696 -9.78 -25.61 -32.28
C ILE A 696 -9.44 -27.00 -31.73
N LEU A 697 -9.92 -27.30 -30.53
CA LEU A 697 -9.86 -28.62 -29.91
C LEU A 697 -11.15 -29.40 -30.18
N LEU A 698 -11.02 -30.69 -30.53
CA LEU A 698 -12.11 -31.66 -30.64
C LEU A 698 -11.83 -32.90 -29.77
N ASP A 699 -12.82 -33.78 -29.61
CA ASP A 699 -12.69 -35.05 -28.87
C ASP A 699 -11.69 -36.01 -29.54
N THR A 700 -11.97 -36.44 -30.78
CA THR A 700 -11.15 -37.47 -31.47
C THR A 700 -10.57 -37.04 -32.82
N LEU A 701 -9.59 -37.79 -33.32
CA LEU A 701 -9.03 -37.61 -34.67
C LEU A 701 -10.04 -37.88 -35.81
N ASP A 702 -11.08 -38.68 -35.61
CA ASP A 702 -12.14 -38.88 -36.60
C ASP A 702 -13.09 -37.68 -36.64
N ASP A 703 -13.46 -37.12 -35.48
CA ASP A 703 -14.21 -35.86 -35.39
C ASP A 703 -13.47 -34.71 -36.06
N ALA A 704 -12.17 -34.56 -35.79
CA ALA A 704 -11.35 -33.52 -36.42
C ALA A 704 -11.26 -33.68 -37.95
N ARG A 705 -11.25 -34.91 -38.47
CA ARG A 705 -11.30 -35.19 -39.92
C ARG A 705 -12.66 -34.79 -40.51
N ALA A 706 -13.76 -35.19 -39.89
CA ALA A 706 -15.12 -34.82 -40.32
C ALA A 706 -15.35 -33.29 -40.25
N TYR A 707 -14.88 -32.65 -39.18
CA TYR A 707 -14.92 -31.20 -39.01
C TYR A 707 -14.15 -30.50 -40.13
N ARG A 708 -12.90 -30.92 -40.42
CA ARG A 708 -12.13 -30.34 -41.54
C ARG A 708 -12.83 -30.51 -42.88
N GLN A 709 -13.40 -31.68 -43.17
CA GLN A 709 -14.08 -31.97 -44.44
C GLN A 709 -15.32 -31.09 -44.70
N SER A 710 -16.01 -30.64 -43.65
CA SER A 710 -17.11 -29.68 -43.79
C SER A 710 -16.59 -28.24 -43.95
N ILE A 711 -15.64 -27.79 -43.12
CA ILE A 711 -15.16 -26.39 -43.14
C ILE A 711 -14.35 -26.04 -44.40
N VAL A 712 -13.43 -26.92 -44.82
CA VAL A 712 -12.41 -26.59 -45.85
C VAL A 712 -13.00 -26.30 -47.24
N LYS A 713 -14.26 -26.71 -47.48
CA LYS A 713 -15.02 -26.45 -48.71
C LYS A 713 -15.50 -24.99 -48.83
N HIS A 714 -15.60 -24.28 -47.71
CA HIS A 714 -16.20 -22.94 -47.65
C HIS A 714 -15.21 -21.87 -47.16
N MET A 715 -14.25 -22.23 -46.31
CA MET A 715 -13.27 -21.28 -45.77
C MET A 715 -11.98 -21.97 -45.33
N HIS A 716 -10.94 -21.17 -45.05
CA HIS A 716 -9.70 -21.69 -44.47
C HIS A 716 -9.99 -22.36 -43.11
N CYS A 717 -9.65 -23.65 -43.00
CA CYS A 717 -9.82 -24.42 -41.77
C CYS A 717 -8.56 -24.29 -40.90
N PRO A 718 -8.66 -23.76 -39.66
CA PRO A 718 -7.52 -23.59 -38.77
C PRO A 718 -6.90 -24.93 -38.34
N THR A 719 -5.81 -24.87 -37.58
CA THR A 719 -5.24 -26.09 -36.99
C THR A 719 -6.21 -26.70 -35.99
N LEU A 720 -6.47 -27.99 -36.15
CA LEU A 720 -7.30 -28.79 -35.25
C LEU A 720 -6.39 -29.61 -34.34
N LEU A 721 -6.70 -29.56 -33.05
CA LEU A 721 -6.11 -30.35 -31.97
C LEU A 721 -7.18 -31.31 -31.44
N THR A 722 -6.77 -32.39 -30.80
CA THR A 722 -7.69 -33.42 -30.29
C THR A 722 -7.30 -33.85 -28.89
N ARG A 723 -8.29 -34.18 -28.05
CA ARG A 723 -8.07 -34.61 -26.66
C ARG A 723 -7.24 -35.90 -26.59
N ASP A 724 -7.33 -36.77 -27.60
CA ASP A 724 -6.50 -37.99 -27.75
C ASP A 724 -5.05 -37.73 -28.22
N GLY A 725 -4.65 -36.45 -28.38
CA GLY A 725 -3.27 -36.07 -28.63
C GLY A 725 -2.84 -36.05 -30.10
N ASN A 726 -3.76 -35.94 -31.06
CA ASN A 726 -3.42 -35.75 -32.47
C ASN A 726 -3.59 -34.29 -32.93
N CYS A 727 -2.93 -33.93 -34.04
CA CYS A 727 -3.07 -32.63 -34.70
C CYS A 727 -3.27 -32.76 -36.22
N ILE A 728 -4.23 -31.99 -36.74
CA ILE A 728 -4.37 -31.69 -38.17
C ILE A 728 -4.01 -30.22 -38.36
N ARG A 729 -2.85 -29.93 -38.97
CA ARG A 729 -2.42 -28.54 -39.23
C ARG A 729 -3.42 -27.82 -40.15
N GLY A 730 -3.47 -26.49 -40.12
CA GLY A 730 -4.34 -25.70 -41.02
C GLY A 730 -4.12 -25.99 -42.52
N SER A 731 -2.90 -26.40 -42.91
CA SER A 731 -2.56 -26.91 -44.26
C SER A 731 -3.13 -28.28 -44.61
N GLY A 732 -3.75 -28.99 -43.65
CA GLY A 732 -4.31 -30.33 -43.82
C GLY A 732 -3.33 -31.48 -43.58
N LYS A 733 -2.09 -31.18 -43.17
CA LYS A 733 -1.11 -32.22 -42.80
C LYS A 733 -1.46 -32.83 -41.43
N PHE A 734 -1.56 -34.16 -41.37
CA PHE A 734 -1.79 -34.95 -40.16
C PHE A 734 -0.91 -36.21 -40.16
N GLY A 735 -0.74 -36.85 -39.00
CA GLY A 735 0.09 -38.04 -38.84
C GLY A 735 1.61 -37.77 -38.77
N GLY A 736 2.36 -38.80 -38.37
CA GLY A 736 3.80 -38.71 -38.07
C GLY A 736 4.12 -38.09 -36.70
N PHE A 737 5.36 -38.29 -36.22
CA PHE A 737 5.79 -37.91 -34.86
C PHE A 737 5.56 -36.42 -34.52
N ARG A 738 5.68 -35.52 -35.51
CA ARG A 738 5.46 -34.07 -35.32
C ARG A 738 3.99 -33.64 -35.23
N ASN A 739 3.03 -34.55 -35.43
CA ASN A 739 1.59 -34.25 -35.34
C ASN A 739 0.87 -35.13 -34.30
N ARG A 740 1.64 -35.74 -33.39
CA ARG A 740 1.15 -36.50 -32.23
C ARG A 740 1.84 -35.97 -30.98
N CYS A 741 1.08 -35.75 -29.92
CA CYS A 741 1.62 -35.36 -28.62
C CYS A 741 2.51 -36.49 -28.05
N PRO A 742 3.74 -36.19 -27.60
CA PRO A 742 4.54 -37.11 -26.80
C PRO A 742 3.81 -37.52 -25.51
N LYS A 743 4.11 -38.73 -25.01
CA LYS A 743 3.59 -39.21 -23.71
C LYS A 743 4.24 -38.53 -22.50
N ASP A 744 5.42 -37.95 -22.68
CA ASP A 744 6.13 -37.20 -21.65
C ASP A 744 6.61 -35.86 -22.24
N LEU A 745 6.41 -34.80 -21.47
CA LEU A 745 6.84 -33.42 -21.75
C LEU A 745 7.81 -32.92 -20.65
N GLN A 746 8.36 -33.82 -19.84
CA GLN A 746 9.32 -33.57 -18.75
C GLN A 746 8.81 -32.60 -17.66
N GLY A 747 7.49 -32.39 -17.60
CA GLY A 747 6.84 -31.43 -16.70
C GLY A 747 6.74 -30.00 -17.23
N CYS A 748 7.09 -29.76 -18.50
CA CYS A 748 6.76 -28.54 -19.25
C CYS A 748 5.28 -28.58 -19.67
N VAL A 749 4.37 -28.65 -18.69
CA VAL A 749 2.92 -28.72 -18.87
C VAL A 749 2.26 -27.61 -18.07
N PHE A 750 1.22 -26.97 -18.61
CA PHE A 750 0.42 -25.96 -17.90
C PHE A 750 -0.10 -26.48 -16.55
N GLY A 751 -0.11 -25.58 -15.56
CA GLY A 751 -0.62 -25.87 -14.22
C GLY A 751 -2.10 -26.25 -14.22
N GLU A 752 -2.50 -27.01 -13.23
CA GLU A 752 -3.91 -27.29 -12.94
C GLU A 752 -4.50 -26.23 -12.01
N PRO A 753 -5.67 -25.67 -12.33
CA PRO A 753 -6.32 -24.66 -11.52
C PRO A 753 -6.73 -25.16 -10.13
N PRO A 754 -6.60 -24.35 -9.06
CA PRO A 754 -7.38 -24.51 -7.83
C PRO A 754 -8.87 -24.86 -8.10
N PRO A 755 -9.45 -25.85 -7.39
CA PRO A 755 -10.81 -26.33 -7.61
C PRO A 755 -11.87 -25.21 -7.55
N LYS A 756 -12.86 -25.21 -8.44
CA LYS A 756 -13.95 -24.22 -8.45
C LYS A 756 -14.73 -24.14 -7.13
N GLN A 757 -14.82 -25.27 -6.42
CA GLN A 757 -15.43 -25.36 -5.09
C GLN A 757 -14.71 -24.48 -4.04
N LEU A 758 -13.38 -24.37 -4.11
CA LEU A 758 -12.57 -23.60 -3.16
C LEU A 758 -12.93 -22.10 -3.21
N GLN A 759 -13.11 -21.53 -4.41
CA GLN A 759 -13.58 -20.13 -4.55
C GLN A 759 -15.01 -19.92 -4.03
N SER A 760 -15.85 -20.96 -4.04
CA SER A 760 -17.20 -20.90 -3.47
C SER A 760 -17.15 -20.94 -1.94
N LEU A 761 -16.30 -21.81 -1.37
CA LEU A 761 -16.09 -21.94 0.07
C LEU A 761 -15.42 -20.70 0.66
N GLU A 762 -14.42 -20.11 0.00
CA GLU A 762 -13.81 -18.84 0.41
C GLU A 762 -14.82 -17.69 0.45
N LYS A 763 -15.75 -17.63 -0.52
CA LYS A 763 -16.86 -16.65 -0.49
C LYS A 763 -17.87 -16.93 0.63
N GLN A 764 -18.17 -18.20 0.90
CA GLN A 764 -19.02 -18.58 2.03
C GLN A 764 -18.35 -18.18 3.36
N MET A 765 -17.04 -18.37 3.52
CA MET A 765 -16.27 -18.00 4.72
C MET A 765 -16.40 -16.50 5.02
N VAL A 766 -16.15 -15.63 4.04
CA VAL A 766 -16.25 -14.17 4.21
C VAL A 766 -17.66 -13.75 4.64
N ILE A 767 -18.71 -14.42 4.15
CA ILE A 767 -20.10 -14.13 4.54
C ILE A 767 -20.40 -14.71 5.94
N LEU A 768 -19.84 -15.87 6.31
CA LEU A 768 -19.95 -16.43 7.65
C LEU A 768 -19.29 -15.53 8.71
N GLU A 769 -18.12 -14.96 8.43
CA GLU A 769 -17.47 -13.95 9.27
C GLU A 769 -18.35 -12.71 9.45
N GLN A 770 -18.98 -12.23 8.37
CA GLN A 770 -19.93 -11.11 8.43
C GLN A 770 -21.19 -11.46 9.24
N ILE A 771 -21.71 -12.68 9.12
CA ILE A 771 -22.84 -13.17 9.93
C ILE A 771 -22.45 -13.26 11.41
N MET A 772 -21.25 -13.73 11.74
CA MET A 772 -20.74 -13.78 13.11
C MET A 772 -20.77 -12.39 13.77
N HIS A 773 -20.18 -11.39 13.09
CA HIS A 773 -20.17 -10.00 13.56
C HIS A 773 -21.59 -9.40 13.60
N ALA A 774 -22.48 -9.75 12.66
CA ALA A 774 -23.86 -9.27 12.67
C ALA A 774 -24.67 -9.85 13.84
N ILE A 775 -24.49 -11.13 14.18
CA ILE A 775 -25.08 -11.77 15.35
C ILE A 775 -24.59 -11.09 16.63
N GLU A 776 -23.28 -10.88 16.77
CA GLU A 776 -22.68 -10.19 17.93
C GLU A 776 -23.22 -8.76 18.09
N SER A 777 -23.30 -8.02 16.98
CA SER A 777 -23.86 -6.66 16.94
C SER A 777 -25.35 -6.62 17.32
N ARG A 778 -26.16 -7.59 16.87
CA ARG A 778 -27.58 -7.73 17.28
C ARG A 778 -27.69 -8.11 18.76
N GLU A 779 -26.92 -9.09 19.24
CA GLU A 779 -26.93 -9.53 20.64
C GLU A 779 -26.61 -8.36 21.58
N GLN A 780 -25.58 -7.57 21.25
CA GLN A 780 -25.21 -6.37 22.00
C GLN A 780 -26.32 -5.30 21.97
N ALA A 781 -26.88 -4.99 20.79
CA ALA A 781 -27.96 -4.01 20.66
C ALA A 781 -29.26 -4.44 21.39
N GLU A 782 -29.57 -5.74 21.41
CA GLU A 782 -30.69 -6.29 22.17
C GLU A 782 -30.47 -6.21 23.69
N VAL A 783 -29.25 -6.43 24.17
CA VAL A 783 -28.89 -6.26 25.59
C VAL A 783 -29.02 -4.79 25.99
N GLU A 784 -28.43 -3.87 25.23
CA GLU A 784 -28.52 -2.44 25.48
C GLU A 784 -29.97 -1.93 25.49
N TYR A 785 -30.81 -2.41 24.56
CA TYR A 785 -32.24 -2.09 24.55
C TYR A 785 -32.97 -2.61 25.80
N LYS A 786 -32.72 -3.86 26.21
CA LYS A 786 -33.32 -4.47 27.42
C LYS A 786 -32.86 -3.77 28.68
N ASP A 787 -31.58 -3.43 28.80
CA ASP A 787 -31.02 -2.71 29.95
C ASP A 787 -31.60 -1.29 30.06
N GLN A 788 -31.77 -0.59 28.93
CA GLN A 788 -32.45 0.70 28.88
C GLN A 788 -33.94 0.58 29.23
N GLU A 789 -34.63 -0.47 28.79
CA GLU A 789 -36.02 -0.73 29.17
C GLU A 789 -36.17 -1.01 30.68
N VAL A 790 -35.28 -1.82 31.26
CA VAL A 790 -35.25 -2.13 32.70
C VAL A 790 -34.92 -0.89 33.52
N ALA A 791 -33.97 -0.07 33.09
CA ALA A 791 -33.65 1.20 33.75
C ALA A 791 -34.85 2.17 33.77
N LEU A 792 -35.66 2.18 32.70
CA LEU A 792 -36.89 2.97 32.59
C LEU A 792 -37.98 2.49 33.57
N ARG A 793 -38.01 1.19 33.87
CA ARG A 793 -38.93 0.56 34.85
C ARG A 793 -38.42 0.56 36.30
N SER A 794 -37.26 1.19 36.58
CA SER A 794 -36.67 1.23 37.93
C SER A 794 -37.51 2.06 38.91
N ASP A 795 -37.48 1.67 40.20
CA ASP A 795 -38.25 2.34 41.28
C ASP A 795 -37.98 3.85 41.37
N ASN A 796 -36.76 4.29 41.05
CA ASN A 796 -36.38 5.70 41.01
C ASN A 796 -37.13 6.45 39.88
N MET A 797 -37.20 5.87 38.69
CA MET A 797 -37.94 6.46 37.55
C MET A 797 -39.45 6.44 37.77
N VAL A 798 -39.99 5.37 38.35
CA VAL A 798 -41.41 5.28 38.75
C VAL A 798 -41.74 6.32 39.83
N THR A 799 -40.85 6.54 40.79
CA THR A 799 -41.02 7.58 41.82
C THR A 799 -40.99 8.98 41.20
N LYS A 800 -40.04 9.27 40.30
CA LYS A 800 -40.03 10.55 39.54
C LYS A 800 -41.28 10.77 38.71
N GLN A 801 -41.85 9.71 38.14
CA GLN A 801 -43.09 9.78 37.38
C GLN A 801 -44.29 10.10 38.28
N ARG A 802 -44.38 9.48 39.46
CA ARG A 802 -45.39 9.81 40.48
C ARG A 802 -45.25 11.25 40.97
N ASN A 803 -44.04 11.68 41.33
CA ASN A 803 -43.80 13.06 41.78
C ASN A 803 -44.21 14.09 40.71
N CYS A 804 -43.95 13.81 39.43
CA CYS A 804 -44.39 14.67 38.33
C CYS A 804 -45.93 14.74 38.19
N GLN A 805 -46.66 13.66 38.51
CA GLN A 805 -48.14 13.66 38.54
C GLN A 805 -48.67 14.47 39.75
N GLU A 806 -48.05 14.31 40.91
CA GLU A 806 -48.38 15.08 42.12
C GLU A 806 -48.14 16.60 41.91
N ASP A 807 -47.03 16.98 41.26
CA ASP A 807 -46.75 18.36 40.84
C ASP A 807 -47.80 18.90 39.85
N GLU A 808 -48.28 18.08 38.91
CA GLU A 808 -49.37 18.47 37.98
C GLU A 808 -50.70 18.71 38.69
N GLU A 809 -51.06 17.89 39.67
CA GLU A 809 -52.25 18.09 40.50
C GLU A 809 -52.14 19.36 41.37
N GLN A 810 -50.96 19.61 41.96
CA GLN A 810 -50.65 20.85 42.67
C GLN A 810 -50.80 22.08 41.76
N LEU A 811 -50.24 22.02 40.55
CA LEU A 811 -50.33 23.08 39.55
C LEU A 811 -51.78 23.31 39.10
N ALA A 812 -52.60 22.26 38.95
CA ALA A 812 -54.02 22.38 38.64
C ALA A 812 -54.79 23.09 39.78
N LEU A 813 -54.49 22.75 41.04
CA LEU A 813 -55.10 23.37 42.22
C LEU A 813 -54.69 24.85 42.37
N ILE A 814 -53.44 25.21 42.10
CA ILE A 814 -52.96 26.61 42.08
C ILE A 814 -53.64 27.39 40.95
N ASN A 815 -53.74 26.82 39.75
CA ASN A 815 -54.47 27.44 38.64
C ASN A 815 -55.97 27.62 38.94
N GLN A 816 -56.60 26.71 39.69
CA GLN A 816 -57.98 26.88 40.16
C GLN A 816 -58.11 28.02 41.17
N LYS A 817 -57.18 28.11 42.15
CA LYS A 817 -57.12 29.23 43.11
C LYS A 817 -56.93 30.59 42.41
N LEU A 818 -56.07 30.64 41.38
CA LEU A 818 -55.88 31.82 40.54
C LEU A 818 -57.16 32.18 39.74
N LYS A 819 -57.82 31.20 39.12
CA LYS A 819 -59.11 31.42 38.42
C LYS A 819 -60.20 31.97 39.35
N LEU A 820 -60.33 31.45 40.56
CA LEU A 820 -61.29 31.95 41.56
C LEU A 820 -60.96 33.36 42.05
N ALA A 821 -59.67 33.67 42.25
CA ALA A 821 -59.22 35.02 42.62
C ALA A 821 -59.52 36.08 41.53
N VAL A 822 -59.51 35.68 40.26
CA VAL A 822 -59.90 36.49 39.09
C VAL A 822 -61.42 36.58 38.92
N ALA A 823 -62.16 35.48 39.09
CA ALA A 823 -63.63 35.46 38.98
C ALA A 823 -64.31 36.41 39.98
N SER A 824 -63.72 36.56 41.19
CA SER A 824 -64.18 37.54 42.20
C SER A 824 -64.07 39.02 41.77
N SER A 825 -63.59 39.34 40.56
CA SER A 825 -63.52 40.71 40.04
C SER A 825 -64.73 41.14 39.18
N LYS A 826 -65.65 40.23 38.86
CA LYS A 826 -66.86 40.54 38.06
C LYS A 826 -68.13 40.44 38.91
N ASP A 827 -68.39 41.43 39.77
CA ASP A 827 -69.76 41.68 40.21
C ASP A 827 -70.00 43.11 40.74
N ARG A 828 -70.60 43.96 39.89
CA ARG A 828 -71.54 45.07 40.17
C ARG A 828 -71.65 46.05 38.99
N SER A 829 -72.47 45.70 38.01
CA SER A 829 -73.53 46.59 37.47
C SER A 829 -74.29 45.89 36.35
N SER A 830 -75.46 45.37 36.67
CA SER A 830 -76.51 45.04 35.70
C SER A 830 -77.65 46.06 35.86
N ILE A 831 -78.29 46.41 34.75
CA ILE A 831 -79.76 46.35 34.56
C ILE A 831 -80.09 46.72 33.09
N PRO A 832 -81.11 46.10 32.46
CA PRO A 832 -81.34 46.18 31.02
C PRO A 832 -82.44 47.17 30.63
N ILE A 833 -82.48 47.54 29.34
CA ILE A 833 -83.68 48.11 28.69
C ILE A 833 -83.86 47.44 27.32
N SER A 834 -85.01 46.82 27.12
CA SER A 834 -85.53 46.35 25.84
C SER A 834 -86.49 47.39 25.25
N ILE A 835 -86.60 47.46 23.92
CA ILE A 835 -87.85 47.71 23.15
C ILE A 835 -87.57 47.59 21.63
N THR A 836 -88.52 46.92 20.98
CA THR A 836 -88.90 46.72 19.55
C THR A 836 -88.38 47.71 18.46
N SER A 837 -88.42 47.48 17.14
CA SER A 837 -89.26 46.58 16.31
C SER A 837 -88.71 46.33 14.87
N SER A 838 -89.32 45.36 14.18
CA SER A 838 -89.74 45.36 12.75
C SER A 838 -88.74 45.39 11.56
N ASN A 839 -88.72 44.25 10.86
CA ASN A 839 -89.02 44.07 9.42
C ASN A 839 -88.12 44.60 8.27
N SER A 840 -87.51 43.62 7.59
CA SER A 840 -87.59 43.35 6.14
C SER A 840 -87.40 44.46 5.09
N SER A 841 -86.24 44.43 4.44
CA SER A 841 -86.02 44.51 2.97
C SER A 841 -84.49 44.47 2.75
N GLY A 842 -83.91 43.92 1.69
CA GLY A 842 -84.46 43.64 0.36
C GLY A 842 -83.70 44.50 -0.66
N GLN A 843 -83.07 43.86 -1.64
CA GLN A 843 -82.17 44.44 -2.67
C GLN A 843 -80.76 44.82 -2.16
N SER A 844 -79.61 44.39 -2.71
CA SER A 844 -79.17 43.92 -4.04
C SER A 844 -78.62 45.00 -5.00
N THR A 845 -77.29 45.11 -5.07
CA THR A 845 -76.49 45.23 -6.31
C THR A 845 -75.10 44.64 -6.00
N SER A 846 -74.49 43.64 -6.66
CA SER A 846 -74.30 43.27 -8.08
C SER A 846 -73.03 43.84 -8.74
N ARG A 847 -71.90 43.11 -8.59
CA ARG A 847 -70.73 42.95 -9.51
C ARG A 847 -69.64 42.13 -8.78
N GLY A 848 -69.03 41.09 -9.34
CA GLY A 848 -69.35 40.35 -10.58
C GLY A 848 -68.40 39.16 -10.82
N THR A 849 -68.96 38.05 -11.34
CA THR A 849 -68.31 36.94 -12.08
C THR A 849 -67.34 35.97 -11.40
N MET A 850 -67.77 34.70 -11.32
CA MET A 850 -66.96 33.48 -11.20
C MET A 850 -66.36 33.06 -12.56
N ARG A 851 -65.39 32.12 -12.55
CA ARG A 851 -65.64 30.75 -13.08
C ARG A 851 -64.64 29.69 -12.59
N ARG A 852 -65.16 28.52 -12.21
CA ARG A 852 -64.43 27.23 -12.05
C ARG A 852 -64.46 26.45 -13.37
N SER A 853 -63.46 25.59 -13.63
CA SER A 853 -63.66 24.12 -13.81
C SER A 853 -62.43 23.34 -14.33
N ALA A 854 -61.97 22.33 -13.57
CA ALA A 854 -61.41 21.02 -14.02
C ALA A 854 -60.18 21.03 -14.98
N PRO A 855 -59.60 19.89 -15.42
CA PRO A 855 -59.78 18.45 -15.07
C PRO A 855 -58.50 17.87 -14.37
N SER A 856 -58.13 16.58 -14.27
CA SER A 856 -58.66 15.25 -14.71
C SER A 856 -58.05 14.12 -13.82
N VAL A 857 -58.54 12.88 -13.96
CA VAL A 857 -57.91 11.63 -13.43
C VAL A 857 -57.75 10.61 -14.58
N PRO A 858 -56.68 9.78 -14.65
CA PRO A 858 -56.64 8.54 -15.42
C PRO A 858 -57.02 7.33 -14.54
N GLY A 859 -57.92 6.46 -15.03
CA GLY A 859 -58.46 5.33 -14.28
C GLY A 859 -57.75 3.98 -14.50
N ALA A 860 -58.16 2.98 -13.71
CA ALA A 860 -57.70 1.59 -13.82
C ALA A 860 -58.47 0.79 -14.91
N PRO A 861 -57.94 -0.37 -15.38
CA PRO A 861 -58.67 -1.31 -16.24
C PRO A 861 -59.53 -2.32 -15.44
N GLN A 862 -60.65 -2.76 -16.02
CA GLN A 862 -61.55 -3.78 -15.47
C GLN A 862 -61.26 -5.22 -15.95
N THR A 863 -61.96 -6.19 -15.34
CA THR A 863 -61.85 -7.64 -15.50
C THR A 863 -62.68 -8.29 -16.63
N LYS A 864 -62.12 -9.37 -17.22
CA LYS A 864 -62.77 -10.63 -17.70
C LYS A 864 -63.80 -10.64 -18.86
N ARG A 865 -63.42 -11.33 -19.96
CA ARG A 865 -64.12 -12.52 -20.57
C ARG A 865 -63.25 -13.13 -21.71
N ARG A 866 -62.81 -14.39 -21.59
CA ARG A 866 -63.33 -15.63 -22.26
C ARG A 866 -63.16 -15.72 -23.80
N LYS A 867 -62.27 -16.62 -24.23
CA LYS A 867 -62.36 -17.72 -25.25
C LYS A 867 -63.15 -17.51 -26.57
N PRO A 868 -62.82 -18.20 -27.69
CA PRO A 868 -62.15 -19.51 -27.81
C PRO A 868 -60.69 -19.58 -27.37
#